data_AF-A0A3L8GEQ2-F1
#
_entry.id   AF-A0A3L8GEQ2-F1
#
_cell.length_a   1.000
_cell.length_b   1.000
_cell.length_c   1.000
_cell.angle_alpha   90.00
_cell.angle_beta   90.00
_cell.angle_gamma   90.00
#
_symmetry.space_group_name_H-M   'P 1'
#
loop_
_entity.id
_entity.type
_entity.pdbx_description
1 polymer ?
#
loop_
_entity_poly.entity_id
_entity_poly.type
_entity_poly.pdbx_seq_one_letter_code
_entity_poly.pdbx_strand_id
1 'polypeptide(L)'
;MHSDIETQSFNHYTATNQIIPFDNDWKFTFGDVPNASHQLFDDSSWQTIKLPHDFSLTQDYAIYQGEAESGYKLGGVGWYRKYFTLGGQAAKGRFLLCFDGSYMETEVYVNGQKLGMHPNGYSHFSYDITDFLTSCGDNTLAIKVTNKIPSSRWYSGSGIYRSLYLEVTPQVHLRQDGVTVKTPNLAETYRDHKTAQLLIEAEVINQSDNAITVSVKTSLYPKTSDIKTQALLSHQTKEQTIEQGKEVTFKHDLSLINPDLWSISHPNLYVLRTELLDRDGQIIHQKEEEVGFRFIAFDAQKGFYLNGQAVKLQGVCMHHDQGGLGAKAYYDAIDRQLTILKDMGVNAVRVTHNPSSRFMRDIANRKGILLVDEAFDTWRFAKNGNQYDYARFFDQKIGENANYLSHAKPQQTWAEYHIKQMVRAGKNAPSLIMWSTGNEVQEGLEGDNQTDSYPKLLKDLINWVAELDQSRPVTLGDNKLKNEGGTERAISLEMAKVLSTAKNTCQGIVGYNYASGCDYDRDHKEHPDWKMYGSETASAINSRGVYNASIKVEGHSAYRNEKNQLSSYDNSTVGWGHYASEAWFDVITRDFVAGEFVWTGFDYLGEPTPWNSVGKGPANQLNGNPPPKSSYFGIIDTAGFPKDSYYFYRSQWQKEDTTLHILPSWKESILCTSGNAQKVTVVVYSNADAVELCHTDMTGKKQLLGKRNYSRLLPATDNIHSYRVYEASRDTAISHKNLYLTWEIPYQEGTLEAIAYDKKGKIITETHGNSKVRSFGQPNKLHLTTSKCPKQVSDNSLAYVEISVQDQDGHDITDASNRITVSVTGPARLLALDNGDPTDHQSYQDNNRQAFAGKLLAIVQMTGDSGQVLLKATSKGLKAAKQSIKVYANKEPKAGAIDRYDMVKNLYIKKGRKTLPLPKTVLTRRNNGEEKLEDIIWDKSSLAEKLKKELDFTINGRLASSDKPISINVFMIGQVVAIKTISILALEGESILLPETVQAYLANGQLVQSQFPVIWENKPEDLQEKLQSEPVVTVKGIVDVLGDKKEACANIRLAQQELKYSSIDVSKSAQKTVDTTSVTYTYATAENIARLILPTSQTASIYADGQLVSTKVPKKTSQGLEYCFTAPVSAVQFKIVYEGVSSDYEKIKLFRGDWLVTKAKKAWLDRISVEGVDYLLSQKGITDIPTHSGSLDVSKISVHKNPYHCAITILPEYQNEVKILVASEDMKQERIYRLKACFEESSTTV
;
A
#
# COMPACT_ATOMS: atom_id res chain seq x y z
N MET A 1 -42.15 17.51 5.86
CA MET A 1 -41.45 16.45 6.62
C MET A 1 -40.81 15.58 5.58
N HIS A 2 -39.49 15.42 5.65
CA HIS A 2 -38.70 14.67 4.68
C HIS A 2 -37.87 13.67 5.49
N SER A 3 -37.82 12.41 5.04
CA SER A 3 -37.06 11.31 5.65
C SER A 3 -37.50 10.02 4.97
N ASP A 4 -36.59 9.35 4.27
CA ASP A 4 -36.86 8.04 3.69
C ASP A 4 -36.67 6.93 4.73
N ILE A 5 -37.11 5.71 4.40
CA ILE A 5 -36.93 4.54 5.26
C ILE A 5 -35.54 3.95 4.99
N GLU A 6 -34.72 3.82 6.03
CA GLU A 6 -33.36 3.30 5.95
C GLU A 6 -33.26 1.91 6.59
N THR A 7 -32.58 0.98 5.93
CA THR A 7 -32.19 -0.30 6.54
C THR A 7 -31.02 -0.10 7.50
N GLN A 8 -31.18 -0.55 8.72
CA GLN A 8 -30.24 -0.40 9.83
C GLN A 8 -29.88 -1.79 10.41
N SER A 9 -28.60 -2.03 10.68
CA SER A 9 -28.12 -3.31 11.25
C SER A 9 -27.98 -3.25 12.76
N PHE A 10 -28.40 -4.30 13.46
CA PHE A 10 -28.32 -4.41 14.92
C PHE A 10 -26.90 -4.76 15.42
N ASN A 11 -25.98 -3.81 15.27
CA ASN A 11 -24.70 -3.81 15.97
C ASN A 11 -24.93 -3.56 17.47
N HIS A 12 -25.28 -4.60 18.23
CA HIS A 12 -25.54 -4.53 19.67
C HIS A 12 -24.68 -5.54 20.44
N TYR A 13 -23.82 -5.04 21.33
CA TYR A 13 -22.84 -5.85 22.05
C TYR A 13 -23.16 -5.90 23.55
N THR A 14 -23.22 -7.11 24.11
CA THR A 14 -23.69 -7.36 25.50
C THR A 14 -22.70 -8.09 26.39
N ALA A 15 -21.62 -8.64 25.82
CA ALA A 15 -20.62 -9.45 26.53
C ALA A 15 -19.20 -8.86 26.37
N THR A 16 -18.38 -9.08 27.39
CA THR A 16 -16.92 -8.89 27.37
C THR A 16 -16.22 -10.21 27.00
N ASN A 17 -14.89 -10.22 26.98
CA ASN A 17 -14.05 -11.37 26.65
C ASN A 17 -14.24 -11.84 25.19
N GLN A 18 -14.31 -10.89 24.25
CA GLN A 18 -14.56 -11.12 22.83
C GLN A 18 -13.68 -10.24 21.93
N ILE A 19 -13.16 -10.83 20.85
CA ILE A 19 -12.59 -10.10 19.70
C ILE A 19 -13.60 -10.24 18.56
N ILE A 20 -14.19 -9.12 18.14
CA ILE A 20 -15.31 -9.07 17.20
C ILE A 20 -14.78 -8.59 15.84
N PRO A 21 -14.89 -9.40 14.76
CA PRO A 21 -14.66 -8.91 13.40
C PRO A 21 -15.65 -7.80 13.08
N PHE A 22 -15.13 -6.61 12.81
CA PHE A 22 -15.91 -5.37 12.81
C PHE A 22 -16.13 -4.80 11.39
N ASP A 23 -15.84 -5.61 10.38
CA ASP A 23 -15.80 -5.28 8.95
C ASP A 23 -17.16 -4.97 8.29
N ASN A 24 -18.26 -5.50 8.83
CA ASN A 24 -19.59 -5.37 8.22
C ASN A 24 -20.28 -4.03 8.53
N ASP A 25 -21.26 -3.65 7.72
CA ASP A 25 -22.23 -2.56 7.98
C ASP A 25 -21.57 -1.18 8.24
N TRP A 26 -20.63 -0.80 7.37
CA TRP A 26 -20.03 0.54 7.34
C TRP A 26 -20.72 1.43 6.30
N LYS A 27 -20.94 2.71 6.61
CA LYS A 27 -21.24 3.77 5.65
C LYS A 27 -19.93 4.34 5.11
N PHE A 28 -19.85 4.64 3.82
CA PHE A 28 -18.69 5.25 3.17
C PHE A 28 -19.06 6.35 2.18
N THR A 29 -18.23 7.39 2.11
CA THR A 29 -18.23 8.35 1.01
C THR A 29 -16.80 8.78 0.66
N PHE A 30 -16.61 9.15 -0.61
CA PHE A 30 -15.35 9.68 -1.13
C PHE A 30 -15.32 11.20 -1.13
N GLY A 31 -14.14 11.76 -0.87
CA GLY A 31 -13.88 13.18 -0.69
C GLY A 31 -14.11 13.66 0.75
N ASP A 32 -13.39 14.71 1.15
CA ASP A 32 -13.50 15.28 2.50
C ASP A 32 -14.87 15.96 2.73
N VAL A 33 -15.68 15.45 3.67
CA VAL A 33 -17.02 15.96 3.96
C VAL A 33 -17.03 16.76 5.28
N PRO A 34 -17.43 18.05 5.27
CA PRO A 34 -17.52 18.85 6.48
C PRO A 34 -18.42 18.21 7.54
N ASN A 35 -17.97 18.24 8.79
CA ASN A 35 -18.69 17.73 9.98
C ASN A 35 -19.05 16.23 9.96
N ALA A 36 -18.48 15.43 9.05
CA ALA A 36 -18.68 13.98 8.98
C ALA A 36 -18.22 13.21 10.24
N SER A 37 -17.41 13.83 11.10
CA SER A 37 -17.05 13.31 12.43
C SER A 37 -18.17 13.42 13.47
N HIS A 38 -19.13 14.34 13.28
CA HIS A 38 -20.16 14.64 14.27
C HIS A 38 -21.10 13.45 14.52
N GLN A 39 -21.56 13.26 15.76
CA GLN A 39 -22.44 12.14 16.12
C GLN A 39 -23.71 12.15 15.25
N LEU A 40 -24.41 13.29 15.22
CA LEU A 40 -25.66 13.49 14.46
C LEU A 40 -25.41 13.95 13.00
N PHE A 41 -24.40 13.43 12.32
CA PHE A 41 -24.24 13.64 10.89
C PHE A 41 -25.14 12.67 10.10
N ASP A 42 -25.82 13.16 9.05
CA ASP A 42 -26.69 12.34 8.20
C ASP A 42 -25.89 11.67 7.07
N ASP A 43 -25.67 10.36 7.22
CA ASP A 43 -25.03 9.46 6.25
C ASP A 43 -26.03 8.47 5.61
N SER A 44 -27.32 8.82 5.59
CA SER A 44 -28.37 8.05 4.90
C SER A 44 -28.01 7.76 3.44
N SER A 45 -27.55 8.80 2.72
CA SER A 45 -27.11 8.77 1.32
C SER A 45 -25.76 8.09 1.06
N TRP A 46 -25.00 7.72 2.10
CA TRP A 46 -23.67 7.12 1.95
C TRP A 46 -23.76 5.65 1.55
N GLN A 47 -22.80 5.20 0.74
CA GLN A 47 -22.72 3.82 0.29
C GLN A 47 -22.55 2.90 1.50
N THR A 48 -23.38 1.86 1.61
CA THR A 48 -23.19 0.82 2.63
C THR A 48 -22.21 -0.22 2.08
N ILE A 49 -21.04 -0.31 2.72
CA ILE A 49 -19.91 -1.13 2.32
C ILE A 49 -19.55 -2.16 3.41
N LYS A 50 -18.55 -2.98 3.08
CA LYS A 50 -17.90 -3.94 3.98
C LYS A 50 -16.38 -3.80 3.80
N LEU A 51 -15.64 -3.94 4.89
CA LEU A 51 -14.17 -3.97 4.89
C LEU A 51 -13.65 -5.40 4.58
N PRO A 52 -12.43 -5.58 4.05
CA PRO A 52 -11.48 -4.54 3.63
C PRO A 52 -11.97 -3.72 2.43
N HIS A 53 -11.69 -2.40 2.45
CA HIS A 53 -12.10 -1.45 1.41
C HIS A 53 -10.90 -0.66 0.87
N ASP A 54 -10.88 -0.49 -0.46
CA ASP A 54 -9.87 0.29 -1.19
C ASP A 54 -10.60 1.19 -2.20
N PHE A 55 -10.55 2.50 -1.97
CA PHE A 55 -11.22 3.51 -2.80
C PHE A 55 -10.34 4.10 -3.91
N SER A 56 -9.06 3.74 -3.99
CA SER A 56 -8.22 4.07 -5.16
C SER A 56 -8.51 3.13 -6.33
N LEU A 57 -8.83 1.87 -6.05
CA LEU A 57 -9.12 0.87 -7.08
C LEU A 57 -10.36 1.22 -7.92
N THR A 58 -11.37 1.80 -7.27
CA THR A 58 -12.69 2.12 -7.83
C THR A 58 -12.75 3.48 -8.53
N GLN A 59 -11.70 4.30 -8.44
CA GLN A 59 -11.56 5.51 -9.26
C GLN A 59 -11.08 5.11 -10.68
N ASP A 60 -11.35 5.92 -11.69
CA ASP A 60 -10.80 5.71 -13.04
C ASP A 60 -9.26 5.87 -13.07
N TYR A 61 -8.64 5.46 -14.18
CA TYR A 61 -7.20 5.65 -14.38
C TYR A 61 -6.90 7.07 -14.85
N ALA A 62 -6.24 7.86 -14.00
CA ALA A 62 -5.98 9.28 -14.21
C ALA A 62 -4.59 9.49 -14.84
N ILE A 63 -4.42 9.01 -16.07
CA ILE A 63 -3.13 8.83 -16.77
C ILE A 63 -2.25 10.09 -16.79
N TYR A 64 -2.83 11.30 -16.80
CA TYR A 64 -2.10 12.57 -16.86
C TYR A 64 -2.02 13.31 -15.51
N GLN A 65 -2.60 12.76 -14.45
CA GLN A 65 -2.75 13.42 -13.14
C GLN A 65 -2.15 12.63 -11.96
N GLY A 66 -2.06 11.30 -12.09
CA GLY A 66 -1.29 10.42 -11.22
C GLY A 66 0.04 9.99 -11.87
N GLU A 67 0.87 9.30 -11.10
CA GLU A 67 2.17 8.79 -11.52
C GLU A 67 2.05 7.37 -12.08
N ALA A 68 3.04 6.93 -12.87
CA ALA A 68 3.06 5.55 -13.35
C ALA A 68 3.40 4.58 -12.20
N GLU A 69 4.30 4.99 -11.29
CA GLU A 69 4.72 4.18 -10.15
C GLU A 69 3.57 3.84 -9.18
N SER A 70 2.58 4.73 -9.06
CA SER A 70 1.34 4.53 -8.29
C SER A 70 0.21 3.88 -9.13
N GLY A 71 0.49 3.43 -10.35
CA GLY A 71 -0.46 2.74 -11.24
C GLY A 71 -1.53 3.64 -11.86
N TYR A 72 -1.27 4.96 -11.92
CA TYR A 72 -2.19 6.02 -12.33
C TYR A 72 -3.53 6.05 -11.57
N LYS A 73 -3.60 5.47 -10.37
CA LYS A 73 -4.75 5.61 -9.48
C LYS A 73 -4.51 6.77 -8.52
N LEU A 74 -5.51 7.62 -8.33
CA LEU A 74 -5.43 8.72 -7.39
C LEU A 74 -5.68 8.24 -5.95
N GLY A 75 -5.11 8.95 -4.98
CA GLY A 75 -5.43 8.80 -3.56
C GLY A 75 -6.76 9.48 -3.22
N GLY A 76 -6.71 10.47 -2.31
CA GLY A 76 -7.83 11.31 -1.91
C GLY A 76 -8.13 11.22 -0.42
N VAL A 77 -9.37 11.58 -0.07
CA VAL A 77 -9.90 11.46 1.30
C VAL A 77 -11.10 10.52 1.25
N GLY A 78 -11.17 9.54 2.15
CA GLY A 78 -12.34 8.69 2.35
C GLY A 78 -12.87 8.84 3.77
N TRP A 79 -14.18 9.01 3.93
CA TRP A 79 -14.84 9.00 5.22
C TRP A 79 -15.64 7.70 5.40
N TYR A 80 -15.47 7.09 6.57
CA TYR A 80 -16.13 5.86 6.99
C TYR A 80 -16.92 6.14 8.27
N ARG A 81 -18.17 5.69 8.35
CA ARG A 81 -19.01 5.83 9.55
C ARG A 81 -19.68 4.51 9.93
N LYS A 82 -19.86 4.27 11.24
CA LYS A 82 -20.55 3.09 11.75
C LYS A 82 -21.21 3.35 13.09
N TYR A 83 -22.42 2.82 13.26
CA TYR A 83 -23.21 2.90 14.47
C TYR A 83 -23.24 1.57 15.21
N PHE A 84 -23.17 1.61 16.55
CA PHE A 84 -23.35 0.45 17.40
C PHE A 84 -23.89 0.83 18.79
N THR A 85 -24.41 -0.14 19.53
CA THR A 85 -25.03 0.04 20.85
C THR A 85 -24.46 -0.95 21.86
N LEU A 86 -24.52 -0.60 23.14
CA LEU A 86 -24.00 -1.41 24.24
C LEU A 86 -25.12 -1.91 25.16
N GLY A 87 -24.85 -2.99 25.88
CA GLY A 87 -25.70 -3.53 26.93
C GLY A 87 -24.96 -4.54 27.82
N GLY A 88 -25.69 -5.21 28.71
CA GLY A 88 -25.16 -6.32 29.53
C GLY A 88 -23.87 -5.99 30.28
N GLN A 89 -22.86 -6.85 30.12
CA GLN A 89 -21.52 -6.65 30.69
C GLN A 89 -20.64 -5.76 29.80
N ALA A 90 -20.88 -5.72 28.49
CA ALA A 90 -20.13 -4.87 27.56
C ALA A 90 -20.27 -3.37 27.93
N ALA A 91 -21.47 -2.95 28.40
CA ALA A 91 -21.71 -1.61 28.93
C ALA A 91 -20.88 -1.24 30.20
N LYS A 92 -20.04 -2.16 30.70
CA LYS A 92 -19.08 -1.97 31.79
C LYS A 92 -17.65 -2.43 31.43
N GLY A 93 -17.39 -2.78 30.17
CA GLY A 93 -16.07 -3.25 29.70
C GLY A 93 -15.11 -2.12 29.31
N ARG A 94 -13.91 -2.50 28.83
CA ARG A 94 -13.06 -1.66 27.98
C ARG A 94 -13.24 -2.08 26.52
N PHE A 95 -12.95 -1.16 25.60
CA PHE A 95 -13.10 -1.33 24.16
C PHE A 95 -11.85 -0.84 23.43
N LEU A 96 -11.17 -1.73 22.69
CA LEU A 96 -10.07 -1.39 21.82
C LEU A 96 -10.51 -1.56 20.35
N LEU A 97 -10.33 -0.52 19.56
CA LEU A 97 -10.58 -0.51 18.11
C LEU A 97 -9.27 -0.80 17.38
N CYS A 98 -9.13 -2.02 16.85
CA CYS A 98 -7.86 -2.59 16.39
C CYS A 98 -7.81 -2.73 14.87
N PHE A 99 -6.93 -1.97 14.23
CA PHE A 99 -6.71 -1.94 12.78
C PHE A 99 -5.51 -2.85 12.43
N ASP A 100 -5.68 -3.81 11.51
CA ASP A 100 -4.53 -4.56 10.95
C ASP A 100 -3.76 -3.73 9.88
N GLY A 101 -4.33 -2.62 9.41
CA GLY A 101 -3.70 -1.58 8.58
C GLY A 101 -4.74 -0.69 7.86
N SER A 102 -4.38 0.57 7.56
CA SER A 102 -5.25 1.58 6.94
C SER A 102 -4.41 2.67 6.28
N TYR A 103 -4.43 2.75 4.94
CA TYR A 103 -3.53 3.60 4.16
C TYR A 103 -4.22 4.91 3.72
N MET A 104 -3.78 6.10 4.14
CA MET A 104 -2.89 6.43 5.26
C MET A 104 -3.46 7.66 6.01
N GLU A 105 -2.69 8.29 6.92
CA GLU A 105 -3.17 9.42 7.75
C GLU A 105 -4.59 9.18 8.33
N THR A 106 -4.74 8.10 9.09
CA THR A 106 -6.05 7.65 9.59
C THR A 106 -6.43 8.41 10.86
N GLU A 107 -7.40 9.32 10.77
CA GLU A 107 -7.98 10.07 11.89
C GLU A 107 -9.20 9.33 12.46
N VAL A 108 -9.23 9.11 13.78
CA VAL A 108 -10.31 8.36 14.46
C VAL A 108 -11.14 9.30 15.35
N TYR A 109 -12.45 9.24 15.19
CA TYR A 109 -13.44 9.98 15.99
C TYR A 109 -14.48 9.04 16.60
N VAL A 110 -14.85 9.31 17.85
CA VAL A 110 -15.88 8.57 18.62
C VAL A 110 -16.87 9.60 19.19
N ASN A 111 -18.15 9.46 18.84
CA ASN A 111 -19.23 10.37 19.28
C ASN A 111 -18.90 11.88 19.08
N GLY A 112 -18.24 12.22 17.96
CA GLY A 112 -17.81 13.58 17.63
C GLY A 112 -16.42 13.99 18.16
N GLN A 113 -15.85 13.26 19.12
CA GLN A 113 -14.55 13.59 19.73
C GLN A 113 -13.41 12.92 18.96
N LYS A 114 -12.31 13.64 18.71
CA LYS A 114 -11.13 13.11 18.01
C LYS A 114 -10.18 12.43 19.00
N LEU A 115 -9.72 11.23 18.70
CA LEU A 115 -8.76 10.48 19.52
C LEU A 115 -7.31 10.66 19.05
N GLY A 116 -7.10 10.87 17.75
CA GLY A 116 -5.78 11.07 17.18
C GLY A 116 -5.74 10.88 15.66
N MET A 117 -4.53 10.84 15.12
CA MET A 117 -4.21 10.49 13.74
C MET A 117 -3.02 9.51 13.72
N HIS A 118 -3.16 8.40 13.00
CA HIS A 118 -2.12 7.40 12.78
C HIS A 118 -1.54 7.53 11.35
N PRO A 119 -0.25 7.87 11.17
CA PRO A 119 0.28 8.27 9.87
C PRO A 119 0.73 7.12 8.97
N ASN A 120 1.27 6.03 9.53
CA ASN A 120 1.77 4.91 8.73
C ASN A 120 0.59 4.12 8.14
N GLY A 121 0.67 3.78 6.85
CA GLY A 121 -0.42 3.07 6.18
C GLY A 121 -0.49 1.57 6.46
N TYR A 122 0.62 0.95 6.87
CA TYR A 122 0.83 -0.49 6.81
C TYR A 122 1.01 -1.20 8.15
N SER A 123 1.44 -0.49 9.21
CA SER A 123 1.52 -1.07 10.55
C SER A 123 0.12 -1.25 11.15
N HIS A 124 -0.05 -2.32 11.94
CA HIS A 124 -1.21 -2.46 12.82
C HIS A 124 -1.15 -1.43 13.96
N PHE A 125 -2.33 -1.05 14.47
CA PHE A 125 -2.48 -0.15 15.61
C PHE A 125 -3.85 -0.32 16.26
N SER A 126 -4.01 0.16 17.49
CA SER A 126 -5.32 0.21 18.14
C SER A 126 -5.51 1.45 19.00
N TYR A 127 -6.76 1.91 19.10
CA TYR A 127 -7.18 2.97 20.01
C TYR A 127 -8.06 2.40 21.12
N ASP A 128 -7.79 2.73 22.39
CA ASP A 128 -8.78 2.56 23.46
C ASP A 128 -9.86 3.63 23.28
N ILE A 129 -11.08 3.18 22.99
CA ILE A 129 -12.23 4.05 22.72
C ILE A 129 -13.18 4.18 23.92
N THR A 130 -12.92 3.47 25.02
CA THR A 130 -13.88 3.21 26.11
C THR A 130 -14.51 4.48 26.66
N ASP A 131 -13.67 5.46 27.01
CA ASP A 131 -14.07 6.64 27.78
C ASP A 131 -14.89 7.65 26.95
N PHE A 132 -15.06 7.38 25.65
CA PHE A 132 -15.88 8.13 24.70
C PHE A 132 -17.25 7.51 24.42
N LEU A 133 -17.52 6.30 24.94
CA LEU A 133 -18.74 5.55 24.64
C LEU A 133 -19.88 5.84 25.63
N THR A 134 -21.11 5.88 25.12
CA THR A 134 -22.33 5.82 25.92
C THR A 134 -22.78 4.38 26.14
N SER A 135 -23.16 4.05 27.37
CA SER A 135 -23.87 2.81 27.71
C SER A 135 -25.37 2.85 27.34
N CYS A 136 -25.89 4.03 26.96
CA CYS A 136 -27.30 4.26 26.66
C CYS A 136 -27.46 4.98 25.29
N GLY A 137 -27.98 4.26 24.29
CA GLY A 137 -28.19 4.78 22.93
C GLY A 137 -27.04 4.45 21.97
N ASP A 138 -27.01 5.16 20.85
CA ASP A 138 -26.08 4.89 19.75
C ASP A 138 -24.70 5.53 19.98
N ASN A 139 -23.67 4.70 19.81
CA ASN A 139 -22.29 5.11 19.62
C ASN A 139 -22.00 5.26 18.13
N THR A 140 -21.41 6.38 17.75
CA THR A 140 -20.99 6.69 16.38
C THR A 140 -19.47 6.65 16.29
N LEU A 141 -18.95 5.82 15.39
CA LEU A 141 -17.58 5.90 14.92
C LEU A 141 -17.56 6.66 13.61
N ALA A 142 -16.61 7.57 13.47
CA ALA A 142 -16.28 8.20 12.21
C ALA A 142 -14.76 8.15 12.02
N ILE A 143 -14.31 7.64 10.88
CA ILE A 143 -12.89 7.48 10.54
C ILE A 143 -12.66 8.21 9.23
N LYS A 144 -11.66 9.10 9.20
CA LYS A 144 -11.18 9.76 7.99
C LYS A 144 -9.84 9.16 7.61
N VAL A 145 -9.70 8.74 6.36
CA VAL A 145 -8.44 8.21 5.81
C VAL A 145 -8.00 9.15 4.68
N THR A 146 -6.75 9.59 4.70
CA THR A 146 -6.23 10.62 3.78
C THR A 146 -4.95 10.13 3.09
N ASN A 147 -5.05 9.80 1.81
CA ASN A 147 -3.90 9.50 0.95
C ASN A 147 -3.62 10.72 0.05
N LYS A 148 -2.62 11.53 0.40
CA LYS A 148 -2.11 12.60 -0.46
C LYS A 148 -1.04 12.00 -1.35
N ILE A 149 -1.21 12.05 -2.67
CA ILE A 149 -0.20 11.59 -3.64
C ILE A 149 0.68 12.76 -4.10
N PRO A 150 1.97 12.54 -4.45
CA PRO A 150 2.67 11.25 -4.47
C PRO A 150 3.18 10.79 -3.07
N SER A 151 3.05 9.48 -2.77
CA SER A 151 3.31 8.90 -1.44
C SER A 151 3.90 7.47 -1.42
N SER A 152 4.11 6.84 -2.57
CA SER A 152 4.47 5.42 -2.66
C SER A 152 5.01 5.06 -4.05
N ARG A 153 6.13 4.31 -4.11
CA ARG A 153 6.75 3.81 -5.36
C ARG A 153 5.99 2.67 -6.05
N TRP A 154 4.97 2.16 -5.37
CA TRP A 154 4.05 1.12 -5.86
C TRP A 154 2.62 1.52 -5.49
N TYR A 155 1.62 0.86 -6.07
CA TYR A 155 0.23 1.07 -5.68
C TYR A 155 -0.02 0.71 -4.20
N SER A 156 -0.22 1.73 -3.38
CA SER A 156 -0.60 1.57 -1.97
C SER A 156 -2.07 1.22 -1.78
N GLY A 157 -2.94 1.71 -2.67
CA GLY A 157 -4.39 1.79 -2.45
C GLY A 157 -4.76 2.88 -1.45
N SER A 158 -6.05 3.04 -1.15
CA SER A 158 -6.49 4.01 -0.14
C SER A 158 -7.68 3.52 0.68
N GLY A 159 -7.62 3.67 2.00
CA GLY A 159 -8.69 3.31 2.92
C GLY A 159 -8.33 2.23 3.94
N ILE A 160 -9.35 1.69 4.61
CA ILE A 160 -9.22 0.60 5.58
C ILE A 160 -9.16 -0.74 4.82
N TYR A 161 -7.99 -1.01 4.22
CA TYR A 161 -7.77 -2.11 3.26
C TYR A 161 -7.42 -3.47 3.91
N ARG A 162 -7.29 -3.52 5.24
CA ARG A 162 -7.24 -4.76 6.04
C ARG A 162 -8.42 -4.80 7.03
N SER A 163 -8.68 -5.95 7.63
CA SER A 163 -9.79 -6.09 8.58
C SER A 163 -9.61 -5.22 9.83
N LEU A 164 -10.75 -4.76 10.35
CA LEU A 164 -10.90 -3.99 11.57
C LEU A 164 -11.58 -4.85 12.63
N TYR A 165 -11.10 -4.80 13.87
CA TYR A 165 -11.60 -5.59 14.98
C TYR A 165 -11.99 -4.71 16.17
N LEU A 166 -12.98 -5.14 16.93
CA LEU A 166 -13.34 -4.54 18.22
C LEU A 166 -13.05 -5.57 19.32
N GLU A 167 -12.00 -5.34 20.12
CA GLU A 167 -11.70 -6.15 21.31
C GLU A 167 -12.46 -5.57 22.50
N VAL A 168 -13.30 -6.38 23.15
CA VAL A 168 -14.14 -5.99 24.28
C VAL A 168 -13.72 -6.79 25.51
N THR A 169 -13.10 -6.13 26.49
CA THR A 169 -12.52 -6.77 27.68
C THR A 169 -13.23 -6.34 28.97
N PRO A 170 -13.11 -7.08 30.09
CA PRO A 170 -13.44 -6.58 31.42
C PRO A 170 -12.48 -5.46 31.86
N GLN A 171 -12.84 -4.73 32.92
CA GLN A 171 -11.97 -3.71 33.54
C GLN A 171 -10.63 -4.27 34.05
N VAL A 172 -10.55 -5.58 34.32
CA VAL A 172 -9.31 -6.29 34.65
C VAL A 172 -9.07 -7.33 33.57
N HIS A 173 -7.96 -7.24 32.84
CA HIS A 173 -7.75 -8.06 31.64
C HIS A 173 -6.27 -8.25 31.26
N LEU A 174 -6.06 -9.19 30.32
CA LEU A 174 -4.76 -9.43 29.67
C LEU A 174 -4.54 -8.40 28.56
N ARG A 175 -3.45 -7.63 28.64
CA ARG A 175 -3.12 -6.53 27.71
C ARG A 175 -3.13 -7.00 26.24
N GLN A 176 -3.45 -6.11 25.30
CA GLN A 176 -3.24 -6.39 23.87
C GLN A 176 -1.75 -6.66 23.60
N ASP A 177 -1.44 -7.68 22.80
CA ASP A 177 -0.08 -8.18 22.55
C ASP A 177 0.73 -8.52 23.83
N GLY A 178 0.07 -8.62 24.99
CA GLY A 178 0.70 -8.73 26.31
C GLY A 178 1.13 -10.14 26.72
N VAL A 179 1.00 -11.13 25.82
CA VAL A 179 1.48 -12.49 26.04
C VAL A 179 2.73 -12.72 25.20
N THR A 180 3.79 -13.26 25.81
CA THR A 180 5.07 -13.56 25.15
C THR A 180 5.53 -14.97 25.48
N VAL A 181 5.99 -15.71 24.47
CA VAL A 181 6.51 -17.08 24.62
C VAL A 181 7.96 -17.15 24.14
N LYS A 182 8.86 -17.67 24.96
CA LYS A 182 10.31 -17.79 24.65
C LYS A 182 10.81 -19.19 25.00
N THR A 183 11.57 -19.83 24.10
CA THR A 183 12.17 -21.16 24.33
C THR A 183 13.69 -21.11 24.18
N PRO A 184 14.43 -20.47 25.12
CA PRO A 184 15.83 -20.05 24.90
C PRO A 184 16.81 -21.22 24.72
N ASN A 185 16.52 -22.39 25.30
CA ASN A 185 17.39 -23.57 25.27
C ASN A 185 16.91 -24.68 24.30
N LEU A 186 15.96 -24.39 23.40
CA LEU A 186 15.35 -25.40 22.52
C LEU A 186 16.38 -26.10 21.61
N ALA A 187 17.35 -25.36 21.07
CA ALA A 187 18.39 -25.87 20.17
C ALA A 187 19.35 -26.88 20.82
N GLU A 188 19.42 -26.88 22.16
CA GLU A 188 20.25 -27.77 22.98
C GLU A 188 19.40 -28.92 23.53
N THR A 189 18.29 -28.58 24.18
CA THR A 189 17.39 -29.55 24.84
C THR A 189 16.78 -30.54 23.85
N TYR A 190 16.34 -30.09 22.67
CA TYR A 190 15.84 -30.98 21.62
C TYR A 190 16.89 -32.00 21.14
N ARG A 191 18.15 -31.56 21.02
CA ARG A 191 19.26 -32.36 20.49
C ARG A 191 19.68 -33.49 21.43
N ASP A 192 19.50 -33.27 22.73
CA ASP A 192 19.78 -34.23 23.80
C ASP A 192 18.53 -35.02 24.26
N HIS A 193 17.38 -34.86 23.58
CA HIS A 193 16.06 -35.37 23.99
C HIS A 193 15.65 -34.99 25.43
N LYS A 194 16.07 -33.80 25.89
CA LYS A 194 15.75 -33.24 27.21
C LYS A 194 14.46 -32.41 27.16
N THR A 195 13.94 -32.10 28.35
CA THR A 195 12.84 -31.14 28.54
C THR A 195 13.21 -29.75 28.03
N ALA A 196 12.45 -29.20 27.10
CA ALA A 196 12.56 -27.82 26.66
C ALA A 196 11.85 -26.89 27.66
N GLN A 197 12.47 -25.73 27.95
CA GLN A 197 11.86 -24.72 28.81
C GLN A 197 11.10 -23.69 27.98
N LEU A 198 9.84 -23.45 28.34
CA LEU A 198 8.95 -22.46 27.75
C LEU A 198 8.75 -21.35 28.78
N LEU A 199 9.45 -20.23 28.63
CA LEU A 199 9.26 -19.04 29.46
C LEU A 199 8.03 -18.28 28.95
N ILE A 200 7.07 -18.05 29.84
CA ILE A 200 5.84 -17.31 29.54
C ILE A 200 5.84 -15.99 30.32
N GLU A 201 5.52 -14.89 29.63
CA GLU A 201 5.30 -13.58 30.23
C GLU A 201 3.88 -13.12 29.85
N ALA A 202 3.07 -12.73 30.84
CA ALA A 202 1.68 -12.33 30.66
C ALA A 202 1.39 -11.00 31.39
N GLU A 203 1.14 -9.95 30.62
CA GLU A 203 0.86 -8.60 31.12
C GLU A 203 -0.64 -8.44 31.45
N VAL A 204 -0.95 -8.18 32.73
CA VAL A 204 -2.30 -7.96 33.25
C VAL A 204 -2.47 -6.49 33.66
N ILE A 205 -3.58 -5.88 33.31
CA ILE A 205 -3.94 -4.51 33.69
C ILE A 205 -5.18 -4.53 34.59
N ASN A 206 -5.17 -3.72 35.66
CA ASN A 206 -6.36 -3.39 36.44
C ASN A 206 -6.78 -1.94 36.17
N GLN A 207 -7.83 -1.75 35.38
CA GLN A 207 -8.50 -0.45 35.14
C GLN A 207 -9.82 -0.32 35.93
N SER A 208 -10.10 -1.22 36.88
CA SER A 208 -11.28 -1.15 37.75
C SER A 208 -11.06 -0.22 38.94
N ASP A 209 -12.15 0.20 39.60
CA ASP A 209 -12.12 1.15 40.72
C ASP A 209 -11.51 0.62 42.03
N ASN A 210 -11.04 -0.63 42.06
CA ASN A 210 -10.58 -1.31 43.28
C ASN A 210 -9.30 -2.10 43.03
N ALA A 211 -8.50 -2.32 44.07
CA ALA A 211 -7.44 -3.32 44.05
C ALA A 211 -8.05 -4.73 43.94
N ILE A 212 -7.44 -5.60 43.12
CA ILE A 212 -7.92 -6.96 42.89
C ILE A 212 -6.77 -7.96 43.07
N THR A 213 -7.04 -9.12 43.66
CA THR A 213 -6.09 -10.24 43.69
C THR A 213 -6.47 -11.26 42.64
N VAL A 214 -5.50 -11.61 41.80
CA VAL A 214 -5.68 -12.50 40.64
C VAL A 214 -4.50 -13.46 40.50
N SER A 215 -4.70 -14.55 39.77
CA SER A 215 -3.63 -15.43 39.28
C SER A 215 -3.79 -15.67 37.78
N VAL A 216 -2.68 -16.01 37.11
CA VAL A 216 -2.70 -16.36 35.68
C VAL A 216 -2.52 -17.86 35.54
N LYS A 217 -3.42 -18.50 34.80
CA LYS A 217 -3.33 -19.91 34.39
C LYS A 217 -3.01 -20.00 32.91
N THR A 218 -2.02 -20.79 32.53
CA THR A 218 -1.67 -21.05 31.14
C THR A 218 -1.75 -22.52 30.83
N SER A 219 -2.48 -22.88 29.77
CA SER A 219 -2.65 -24.26 29.30
C SER A 219 -2.23 -24.36 27.83
N LEU A 220 -1.38 -25.35 27.50
CA LEU A 220 -0.86 -25.57 26.14
C LEU A 220 -1.57 -26.77 25.49
N TYR A 221 -2.11 -26.55 24.29
CA TYR A 221 -2.83 -27.55 23.50
C TYR A 221 -2.13 -27.78 22.16
N PRO A 222 -2.10 -29.01 21.60
CA PRO A 222 -1.72 -29.21 20.21
C PRO A 222 -2.81 -28.64 19.31
N LYS A 223 -2.45 -27.93 18.23
CA LYS A 223 -3.45 -27.32 17.34
C LYS A 223 -4.00 -28.32 16.33
N THR A 224 -4.80 -29.26 16.83
CA THR A 224 -5.58 -30.19 16.00
C THR A 224 -6.86 -29.54 15.45
N SER A 225 -7.65 -30.29 14.68
CA SER A 225 -8.98 -29.86 14.23
C SER A 225 -10.05 -29.80 15.34
N ASP A 226 -9.80 -30.36 16.53
CA ASP A 226 -10.63 -30.16 17.72
C ASP A 226 -9.78 -29.75 18.94
N ILE A 227 -10.01 -28.52 19.44
CA ILE A 227 -9.32 -27.94 20.60
C ILE A 227 -9.82 -28.57 21.93
N LYS A 228 -10.84 -29.45 21.91
CA LYS A 228 -11.26 -30.24 23.10
C LYS A 228 -10.27 -31.32 23.54
N THR A 229 -9.12 -31.47 22.89
CA THR A 229 -8.03 -32.31 23.39
C THR A 229 -7.61 -31.87 24.80
N GLN A 230 -7.19 -32.81 25.63
CA GLN A 230 -6.62 -32.51 26.93
C GLN A 230 -5.36 -31.64 26.76
N ALA A 231 -5.19 -30.62 27.61
CA ALA A 231 -3.97 -29.81 27.60
C ALA A 231 -2.74 -30.69 27.88
N LEU A 232 -1.67 -30.51 27.10
CA LEU A 232 -0.40 -31.21 27.32
C LEU A 232 0.22 -30.81 28.65
N LEU A 233 0.12 -29.52 28.96
CA LEU A 233 0.66 -28.88 30.15
C LEU A 233 -0.31 -27.80 30.64
N SER A 234 -0.38 -27.61 31.94
CA SER A 234 -1.03 -26.45 32.55
C SER A 234 -0.25 -26.00 33.79
N HIS A 235 -0.10 -24.69 33.97
CA HIS A 235 0.46 -24.07 35.17
C HIS A 235 -0.46 -22.93 35.60
N GLN A 236 -0.55 -22.67 36.90
CA GLN A 236 -1.22 -21.51 37.48
C GLN A 236 -0.25 -20.82 38.43
N THR A 237 -0.05 -19.53 38.25
CA THR A 237 0.84 -18.73 39.10
C THR A 237 0.31 -18.64 40.52
N LYS A 238 1.18 -18.22 41.46
CA LYS A 238 0.70 -17.68 42.73
C LYS A 238 -0.18 -16.45 42.47
N GLU A 239 -1.11 -16.21 43.39
CA GLU A 239 -1.89 -14.97 43.44
C GLU A 239 -0.99 -13.73 43.62
N GLN A 240 -1.38 -12.63 42.99
CA GLN A 240 -0.80 -11.30 43.21
C GLN A 240 -1.92 -10.24 43.25
N THR A 241 -1.77 -9.24 44.11
CA THR A 241 -2.67 -8.08 44.15
C THR A 241 -2.20 -7.02 43.17
N ILE A 242 -3.11 -6.54 42.33
CA ILE A 242 -2.91 -5.44 41.39
C ILE A 242 -3.77 -4.27 41.87
N GLU A 243 -3.11 -3.20 42.32
CA GLU A 243 -3.78 -1.95 42.73
C GLU A 243 -4.53 -1.29 41.56
N GLN A 244 -5.49 -0.41 41.88
CA GLN A 244 -6.21 0.39 40.89
C GLN A 244 -5.26 1.14 39.94
N GLY A 245 -5.52 1.03 38.64
CA GLY A 245 -4.75 1.72 37.60
C GLY A 245 -3.31 1.21 37.44
N LYS A 246 -3.01 -0.01 37.90
CA LYS A 246 -1.68 -0.65 37.74
C LYS A 246 -1.70 -1.81 36.76
N GLU A 247 -0.50 -2.14 36.29
CA GLU A 247 -0.22 -3.33 35.50
C GLU A 247 0.84 -4.19 36.19
N VAL A 248 0.78 -5.50 35.97
CA VAL A 248 1.74 -6.49 36.49
C VAL A 248 2.01 -7.53 35.41
N THR A 249 3.29 -7.84 35.18
CA THR A 249 3.69 -8.95 34.31
C THR A 249 3.87 -10.21 35.15
N PHE A 250 2.96 -11.17 35.00
CA PHE A 250 3.14 -12.53 35.51
C PHE A 250 4.22 -13.22 34.69
N LYS A 251 5.13 -13.93 35.37
CA LYS A 251 6.22 -14.70 34.74
C LYS A 251 6.32 -16.07 35.38
N HIS A 252 6.34 -17.11 34.56
CA HIS A 252 6.47 -18.51 34.96
C HIS A 252 6.94 -19.33 33.77
N ASP A 253 7.32 -20.58 34.02
CA ASP A 253 7.78 -21.50 32.98
C ASP A 253 6.92 -22.78 32.88
N LEU A 254 6.87 -23.30 31.66
CA LEU A 254 6.34 -24.63 31.34
C LEU A 254 7.48 -25.53 30.87
N SER A 255 7.39 -26.81 31.19
CA SER A 255 8.41 -27.82 30.87
C SER A 255 7.84 -28.85 29.90
N LEU A 256 8.28 -28.81 28.63
CA LEU A 256 7.76 -29.65 27.55
C LEU A 256 8.82 -30.66 27.07
N ILE A 257 8.54 -31.94 27.25
CA ILE A 257 9.41 -33.03 26.79
C ILE A 257 9.19 -33.23 25.28
N ASN A 258 10.27 -33.20 24.50
CA ASN A 258 10.29 -33.53 23.06
C ASN A 258 9.14 -32.89 22.25
N PRO A 259 9.04 -31.55 22.16
CA PRO A 259 8.03 -30.88 21.35
C PRO A 259 8.13 -31.23 19.87
N ASP A 260 6.98 -31.38 19.19
CA ASP A 260 6.93 -31.49 17.73
C ASP A 260 7.34 -30.14 17.12
N LEU A 261 8.48 -30.11 16.43
CA LEU A 261 9.01 -28.85 15.92
C LEU A 261 8.21 -28.33 14.73
N TRP A 262 8.03 -27.01 14.68
CA TRP A 262 7.55 -26.30 13.50
C TRP A 262 8.64 -26.26 12.43
N SER A 263 8.27 -26.53 11.18
CA SER A 263 9.19 -26.56 10.03
C SER A 263 8.49 -26.29 8.70
N ILE A 264 9.26 -26.19 7.62
CA ILE A 264 8.78 -25.91 6.26
C ILE A 264 7.86 -27.02 5.72
N SER A 265 8.12 -28.29 6.09
CA SER A 265 7.32 -29.45 5.67
C SER A 265 6.34 -29.93 6.74
N HIS A 266 6.70 -29.77 8.01
CA HIS A 266 5.86 -30.14 9.16
C HIS A 266 5.62 -28.88 10.02
N PRO A 267 4.65 -28.02 9.66
CA PRO A 267 4.34 -26.80 10.39
C PRO A 267 3.49 -27.10 11.65
N ASN A 268 4.09 -27.81 12.61
CA ASN A 268 3.44 -28.16 13.87
C ASN A 268 3.12 -26.90 14.68
N LEU A 269 1.85 -26.74 15.06
CA LEU A 269 1.35 -25.58 15.79
C LEU A 269 0.66 -26.01 17.09
N TYR A 270 0.67 -25.10 18.06
CA TYR A 270 0.05 -25.23 19.36
C TYR A 270 -0.82 -23.98 19.63
N VAL A 271 -1.76 -24.13 20.56
CA VAL A 271 -2.53 -23.01 21.13
C VAL A 271 -2.14 -22.88 22.59
N LEU A 272 -1.60 -21.71 22.96
CA LEU A 272 -1.42 -21.34 24.36
C LEU A 272 -2.65 -20.54 24.80
N ARG A 273 -3.50 -21.14 25.65
CA ARG A 273 -4.57 -20.40 26.32
C ARG A 273 -4.01 -19.80 27.61
N THR A 274 -4.21 -18.50 27.78
CA THR A 274 -3.89 -17.74 29.00
C THR A 274 -5.20 -17.27 29.61
N GLU A 275 -5.52 -17.74 30.82
CA GLU A 275 -6.73 -17.46 31.58
C GLU A 275 -6.35 -16.60 32.80
N LEU A 276 -7.04 -15.48 33.00
CA LEU A 276 -6.93 -14.64 34.18
C LEU A 276 -8.01 -15.03 35.18
N LEU A 277 -7.61 -15.44 36.38
CA LEU A 277 -8.48 -16.01 37.41
C LEU A 277 -8.58 -15.08 38.64
N ASP A 278 -9.77 -15.01 39.23
CA ASP A 278 -9.96 -14.44 40.58
C ASP A 278 -9.59 -15.43 41.70
N ARG A 279 -9.80 -15.04 42.96
CA ARG A 279 -9.56 -15.88 44.14
C ARG A 279 -10.48 -17.10 44.27
N ASP A 280 -11.66 -17.05 43.65
CA ASP A 280 -12.62 -18.17 43.65
C ASP A 280 -12.35 -19.13 42.48
N GLY A 281 -11.33 -18.83 41.65
CA GLY A 281 -10.94 -19.62 40.47
C GLY A 281 -11.79 -19.35 39.24
N GLN A 282 -12.60 -18.29 39.22
CA GLN A 282 -13.44 -17.93 38.07
C GLN A 282 -12.64 -17.18 37.02
N ILE A 283 -12.90 -17.45 35.74
CA ILE A 283 -12.23 -16.79 34.62
C ILE A 283 -12.79 -15.37 34.44
N ILE A 284 -11.96 -14.37 34.75
CA ILE A 284 -12.22 -12.96 34.45
C ILE A 284 -12.07 -12.72 32.94
N HIS A 285 -10.95 -13.17 32.37
CA HIS A 285 -10.57 -12.92 30.98
C HIS A 285 -9.74 -14.09 30.41
N GLN A 286 -9.73 -14.28 29.10
CA GLN A 286 -8.82 -15.23 28.46
C GLN A 286 -8.29 -14.73 27.11
N LYS A 287 -7.11 -15.21 26.71
CA LYS A 287 -6.57 -15.07 25.34
C LYS A 287 -6.03 -16.41 24.86
N GLU A 288 -6.01 -16.60 23.53
CA GLU A 288 -5.43 -17.78 22.88
C GLU A 288 -4.41 -17.32 21.83
N GLU A 289 -3.14 -17.70 22.02
CA GLU A 289 -2.03 -17.41 21.12
C GLU A 289 -1.69 -18.64 20.26
N GLU A 290 -1.50 -18.45 18.96
CA GLU A 290 -0.98 -19.48 18.05
C GLU A 290 0.56 -19.47 18.11
N VAL A 291 1.18 -20.59 18.50
CA VAL A 291 2.64 -20.71 18.67
C VAL A 291 3.18 -21.97 18.00
N GLY A 292 4.49 -22.01 17.71
CA GLY A 292 5.18 -23.20 17.20
C GLY A 292 6.64 -23.22 17.65
N PHE A 293 7.16 -24.39 18.00
CA PHE A 293 8.50 -24.53 18.57
C PHE A 293 9.53 -24.79 17.47
N ARG A 294 10.48 -23.88 17.27
CA ARG A 294 11.57 -24.04 16.29
C ARG A 294 12.75 -23.16 16.64
N PHE A 295 13.93 -23.54 16.20
CA PHE A 295 15.15 -22.75 16.36
C PHE A 295 15.83 -22.52 15.02
N ILE A 296 16.55 -21.40 14.90
CA ILE A 296 17.24 -20.98 13.68
C ILE A 296 18.68 -20.60 14.01
N ALA A 297 19.56 -20.74 13.02
CA ALA A 297 20.90 -20.18 13.07
C ALA A 297 21.30 -19.69 11.67
N PHE A 298 22.08 -18.61 11.64
CA PHE A 298 22.84 -18.22 10.45
C PHE A 298 24.32 -18.42 10.75
N ASP A 299 25.05 -19.01 9.82
CA ASP A 299 26.50 -19.21 9.86
C ASP A 299 27.13 -18.37 8.74
N ALA A 300 28.31 -17.78 9.00
CA ALA A 300 28.95 -16.88 8.05
C ALA A 300 29.47 -17.61 6.79
N GLN A 301 29.83 -18.90 6.91
CA GLN A 301 30.36 -19.71 5.81
C GLN A 301 29.30 -20.66 5.23
N LYS A 302 28.27 -21.00 6.01
CA LYS A 302 27.32 -22.10 5.72
C LYS A 302 25.85 -21.68 5.59
N GLY A 303 25.57 -20.38 5.59
CA GLY A 303 24.22 -19.86 5.34
C GLY A 303 23.23 -20.16 6.47
N PHE A 304 21.99 -20.50 6.11
CA PHE A 304 20.87 -20.62 7.06
C PHE A 304 20.58 -22.07 7.48
N TYR A 305 20.23 -22.22 8.77
CA TYR A 305 19.81 -23.48 9.37
C TYR A 305 18.46 -23.32 10.08
N LEU A 306 17.55 -24.26 9.82
CA LEU A 306 16.28 -24.42 10.53
C LEU A 306 16.30 -25.75 11.29
N ASN A 307 16.06 -25.71 12.60
CA ASN A 307 16.06 -26.87 13.50
C ASN A 307 17.34 -27.74 13.41
N GLY A 308 18.48 -27.12 13.07
CA GLY A 308 19.77 -27.79 12.89
C GLY A 308 20.03 -28.37 11.50
N GLN A 309 19.11 -28.24 10.55
CA GLN A 309 19.29 -28.66 9.16
C GLN A 309 19.57 -27.45 8.25
N ALA A 310 20.54 -27.57 7.34
CA ALA A 310 20.91 -26.50 6.41
C ALA A 310 19.82 -26.32 5.33
N VAL A 311 19.41 -25.07 5.11
CA VAL A 311 18.32 -24.70 4.19
C VAL A 311 18.68 -23.41 3.48
N LYS A 312 18.69 -23.42 2.14
CA LYS A 312 18.68 -22.18 1.35
C LYS A 312 17.33 -21.47 1.54
N LEU A 313 17.35 -20.17 1.82
CA LEU A 313 16.15 -19.35 1.69
C LEU A 313 15.79 -19.26 0.19
N GLN A 314 14.70 -19.91 -0.19
CA GLN A 314 14.18 -19.96 -1.55
C GLN A 314 12.98 -19.02 -1.56
N GLY A 315 13.29 -17.73 -1.66
CA GLY A 315 12.39 -16.65 -1.28
C GLY A 315 11.93 -15.78 -2.44
N VAL A 316 10.85 -15.05 -2.18
CA VAL A 316 10.35 -13.99 -3.07
C VAL A 316 10.03 -12.72 -2.27
N CYS A 317 10.20 -11.57 -2.90
CA CYS A 317 9.63 -10.31 -2.46
C CYS A 317 8.14 -10.24 -2.85
N MET A 318 7.30 -9.75 -1.96
CA MET A 318 5.85 -9.64 -2.15
C MET A 318 5.33 -8.31 -1.58
N HIS A 319 4.75 -7.49 -2.45
CA HIS A 319 3.88 -6.39 -2.07
C HIS A 319 2.53 -6.90 -1.50
N HIS A 320 1.74 -5.99 -0.92
CA HIS A 320 0.49 -6.31 -0.22
C HIS A 320 -0.72 -6.51 -1.12
N ASP A 321 -0.72 -5.96 -2.34
CA ASP A 321 -1.91 -5.95 -3.20
C ASP A 321 -2.25 -7.34 -3.77
N GLN A 322 -3.49 -7.44 -4.24
CA GLN A 322 -4.16 -8.69 -4.61
C GLN A 322 -4.70 -8.61 -6.06
N GLY A 323 -3.98 -7.92 -6.95
CA GLY A 323 -4.27 -7.78 -8.39
C GLY A 323 -5.55 -7.02 -8.64
N GLY A 324 -6.50 -7.60 -9.39
CA GLY A 324 -7.84 -7.03 -9.60
C GLY A 324 -8.68 -6.78 -8.32
N LEU A 325 -8.20 -7.16 -7.14
CA LEU A 325 -8.78 -6.77 -5.84
C LEU A 325 -8.11 -5.53 -5.21
N GLY A 326 -7.08 -4.93 -5.82
CA GLY A 326 -6.33 -3.82 -5.23
C GLY A 326 -5.71 -4.20 -3.89
N ALA A 327 -5.65 -3.24 -2.97
CA ALA A 327 -5.03 -3.47 -1.67
C ALA A 327 -5.83 -4.43 -0.74
N LYS A 328 -7.09 -4.75 -1.07
CA LYS A 328 -8.04 -5.41 -0.16
C LYS A 328 -7.56 -6.80 0.30
N ALA A 329 -7.09 -6.89 1.55
CA ALA A 329 -6.42 -8.06 2.11
C ALA A 329 -7.38 -9.20 2.51
N TYR A 330 -8.00 -9.85 1.53
CA TYR A 330 -8.82 -11.06 1.78
C TYR A 330 -7.95 -12.28 2.13
N TYR A 331 -8.31 -13.00 3.20
CA TYR A 331 -7.66 -14.26 3.60
C TYR A 331 -7.54 -15.24 2.42
N ASP A 332 -8.62 -15.42 1.64
CA ASP A 332 -8.61 -16.37 0.53
C ASP A 332 -7.69 -15.97 -0.64
N ALA A 333 -7.42 -14.67 -0.81
CA ALA A 333 -6.53 -14.15 -1.84
C ALA A 333 -5.06 -14.38 -1.45
N ILE A 334 -4.68 -14.00 -0.22
CA ILE A 334 -3.34 -14.21 0.34
C ILE A 334 -3.04 -15.71 0.45
N ASP A 335 -4.01 -16.52 0.85
CA ASP A 335 -3.87 -17.99 0.88
C ASP A 335 -3.69 -18.58 -0.53
N ARG A 336 -4.31 -18.00 -1.57
CA ARG A 336 -4.06 -18.39 -2.97
C ARG A 336 -2.62 -18.03 -3.39
N GLN A 337 -2.19 -16.78 -3.17
CA GLN A 337 -0.81 -16.35 -3.46
C GLN A 337 0.22 -17.28 -2.81
N LEU A 338 0.13 -17.47 -1.49
CA LEU A 338 1.06 -18.32 -0.74
C LEU A 338 0.94 -19.82 -1.09
N THR A 339 -0.17 -20.29 -1.64
CA THR A 339 -0.29 -21.67 -2.16
C THR A 339 0.42 -21.84 -3.50
N ILE A 340 0.26 -20.89 -4.42
CA ILE A 340 0.91 -20.96 -5.75
C ILE A 340 2.43 -20.82 -5.61
N LEU A 341 2.91 -19.96 -4.70
CA LEU A 341 4.32 -19.87 -4.34
C LEU A 341 4.85 -21.19 -3.72
N LYS A 342 4.08 -21.82 -2.83
CA LYS A 342 4.48 -23.10 -2.21
C LYS A 342 4.61 -24.24 -3.25
N ASP A 343 3.73 -24.31 -4.25
CA ASP A 343 3.87 -25.27 -5.36
C ASP A 343 5.13 -25.00 -6.21
N MET A 344 5.52 -23.73 -6.37
CA MET A 344 6.78 -23.31 -7.00
C MET A 344 8.03 -23.73 -6.19
N GLY A 345 7.87 -24.27 -4.99
CA GLY A 345 8.97 -24.61 -4.08
C GLY A 345 9.47 -23.45 -3.22
N VAL A 346 8.74 -22.33 -3.17
CA VAL A 346 9.08 -21.20 -2.27
C VAL A 346 8.99 -21.65 -0.81
N ASN A 347 10.04 -21.35 -0.05
CA ASN A 347 10.09 -21.62 1.39
C ASN A 347 10.10 -20.35 2.25
N ALA A 348 10.34 -19.17 1.66
CA ALA A 348 10.39 -17.89 2.37
C ALA A 348 9.70 -16.74 1.60
N VAL A 349 9.23 -15.71 2.31
CA VAL A 349 8.72 -14.46 1.71
C VAL A 349 9.27 -13.26 2.47
N ARG A 350 9.76 -12.25 1.75
CA ARG A 350 10.06 -10.91 2.28
C ARG A 350 8.89 -9.98 1.96
N VAL A 351 8.37 -9.30 2.98
CA VAL A 351 7.14 -8.52 2.87
C VAL A 351 7.49 -7.07 2.51
N THR A 352 7.65 -6.83 1.22
CA THR A 352 8.27 -5.61 0.70
C THR A 352 7.24 -4.47 0.58
N HIS A 353 7.45 -3.28 1.15
CA HIS A 353 8.52 -2.84 2.07
C HIS A 353 7.89 -2.35 3.38
N ASN A 354 7.04 -3.21 3.96
CA ASN A 354 6.07 -2.79 4.95
C ASN A 354 5.51 -3.96 5.78
N PRO A 355 5.06 -3.72 7.04
CA PRO A 355 4.63 -4.80 7.93
C PRO A 355 3.52 -5.67 7.36
N SER A 356 3.65 -6.97 7.56
CA SER A 356 2.72 -8.01 7.13
C SER A 356 1.30 -7.82 7.66
N SER A 357 0.31 -8.35 6.94
CA SER A 357 -1.05 -8.48 7.47
C SER A 357 -1.12 -9.66 8.44
N ARG A 358 -2.05 -9.62 9.40
CA ARG A 358 -2.29 -10.76 10.29
C ARG A 358 -2.58 -12.04 9.51
N PHE A 359 -3.36 -11.95 8.43
CA PHE A 359 -3.67 -13.13 7.61
C PHE A 359 -2.40 -13.72 6.96
N MET A 360 -1.45 -12.91 6.49
CA MET A 360 -0.19 -13.43 5.95
C MET A 360 0.61 -14.21 7.01
N ARG A 361 0.68 -13.72 8.25
CA ARG A 361 1.32 -14.43 9.38
C ARG A 361 0.59 -15.73 9.73
N ASP A 362 -0.74 -15.67 9.95
CA ASP A 362 -1.60 -16.82 10.25
C ASP A 362 -1.51 -17.92 9.16
N ILE A 363 -1.37 -17.54 7.88
CA ILE A 363 -1.26 -18.49 6.76
C ILE A 363 0.16 -19.04 6.64
N ALA A 364 1.21 -18.21 6.74
CA ALA A 364 2.60 -18.66 6.67
C ALA A 364 2.96 -19.64 7.80
N ASN A 365 2.47 -19.38 9.02
CA ASN A 365 2.52 -20.33 10.13
C ASN A 365 1.96 -21.71 9.76
N ARG A 366 0.85 -21.76 9.01
CA ARG A 366 0.13 -23.01 8.69
C ARG A 366 0.66 -23.72 7.45
N LYS A 367 1.28 -23.00 6.50
CA LYS A 367 1.87 -23.57 5.27
C LYS A 367 3.35 -23.93 5.39
N GLY A 368 3.99 -23.66 6.54
CA GLY A 368 5.43 -23.82 6.70
C GLY A 368 6.19 -22.91 5.74
N ILE A 369 5.89 -21.61 5.79
CA ILE A 369 6.58 -20.56 5.01
C ILE A 369 7.29 -19.64 6.00
N LEU A 370 8.55 -19.35 5.75
CA LEU A 370 9.37 -18.43 6.53
C LEU A 370 9.03 -16.99 6.12
N LEU A 371 9.00 -16.06 7.07
CA LEU A 371 8.72 -14.64 6.80
C LEU A 371 9.89 -13.76 7.24
N VAL A 372 10.22 -12.78 6.40
CA VAL A 372 11.02 -11.60 6.72
C VAL A 372 10.07 -10.40 6.71
N ASP A 373 9.71 -9.90 7.89
CA ASP A 373 8.87 -8.70 8.00
C ASP A 373 9.73 -7.45 7.86
N GLU A 374 9.22 -6.42 7.20
CA GLU A 374 9.98 -5.20 6.90
C GLU A 374 9.26 -3.96 7.39
N ALA A 375 9.94 -3.14 8.18
CA ALA A 375 9.31 -2.00 8.84
C ALA A 375 9.02 -0.84 7.87
N PHE A 376 9.94 -0.55 6.96
CA PHE A 376 9.98 0.69 6.17
C PHE A 376 10.65 0.50 4.80
N ASP A 377 10.20 1.25 3.79
CA ASP A 377 10.98 1.49 2.54
C ASP A 377 11.99 2.62 2.72
N THR A 378 11.66 3.66 3.49
CA THR A 378 12.54 4.82 3.70
C THR A 378 12.58 5.26 5.15
N TRP A 379 13.65 5.96 5.51
CA TRP A 379 13.88 6.55 6.81
C TRP A 379 13.60 8.05 6.82
N ARG A 380 14.61 8.90 6.62
CA ARG A 380 14.52 10.35 6.89
C ARG A 380 14.14 11.22 5.69
N PHE A 381 14.28 10.67 4.48
CA PHE A 381 14.17 11.42 3.23
C PHE A 381 13.15 10.74 2.31
N ALA A 382 12.35 11.51 1.59
CA ALA A 382 11.39 10.93 0.64
C ALA A 382 12.12 10.32 -0.56
N LYS A 383 11.58 9.22 -1.10
CA LYS A 383 12.07 8.61 -2.36
C LYS A 383 11.27 9.14 -3.55
N ASN A 384 11.87 9.21 -4.73
CA ASN A 384 11.21 9.46 -6.02
C ASN A 384 10.42 10.78 -6.12
N GLY A 385 10.65 11.75 -5.22
CA GLY A 385 9.83 12.97 -5.12
C GLY A 385 8.50 12.79 -4.37
N ASN A 386 8.32 11.65 -3.69
CA ASN A 386 7.13 11.27 -2.93
C ASN A 386 7.02 12.05 -1.60
N GLN A 387 6.89 13.37 -1.70
CA GLN A 387 6.81 14.32 -0.58
C GLN A 387 5.73 14.02 0.48
N TYR A 388 4.77 13.13 0.19
CA TYR A 388 3.75 12.66 1.13
C TYR A 388 3.93 11.20 1.57
N ASP A 389 5.08 10.58 1.34
CA ASP A 389 5.41 9.25 1.87
C ASP A 389 5.56 9.26 3.41
N TYR A 390 6.11 8.17 3.97
CA TYR A 390 6.29 8.02 5.41
C TYR A 390 7.46 8.83 6.01
N ALA A 391 8.47 9.23 5.21
CA ALA A 391 9.70 9.86 5.69
C ALA A 391 9.44 11.12 6.52
N ARG A 392 8.49 11.96 6.06
CA ARG A 392 8.06 13.18 6.75
C ARG A 392 7.60 12.97 8.19
N PHE A 393 7.17 11.76 8.56
CA PHE A 393 6.74 11.40 9.91
C PHE A 393 7.83 10.69 10.74
N PHE A 394 8.89 10.17 10.12
CA PHE A 394 9.79 9.18 10.70
C PHE A 394 10.39 9.60 12.07
N ASP A 395 11.03 10.77 12.13
CA ASP A 395 11.57 11.36 13.37
C ASP A 395 10.54 12.19 14.17
N GLN A 396 9.33 12.42 13.65
CA GLN A 396 8.33 13.22 14.37
C GLN A 396 7.92 12.53 15.67
N LYS A 397 7.74 13.33 16.72
CA LYS A 397 7.20 12.88 18.00
C LYS A 397 5.70 12.66 17.90
N ILE A 398 5.20 11.59 18.52
CA ILE A 398 3.79 11.20 18.47
C ILE A 398 2.90 12.29 19.09
N GLY A 399 3.37 12.91 20.18
CA GLY A 399 2.66 13.98 20.88
C GLY A 399 1.30 13.52 21.42
N GLU A 400 0.28 14.37 21.28
CA GLU A 400 -1.09 14.13 21.76
C GLU A 400 -1.76 12.91 21.10
N ASN A 401 -1.30 12.48 19.91
CA ASN A 401 -1.82 11.26 19.26
C ASN A 401 -1.57 9.98 20.10
N ALA A 402 -0.65 10.04 21.07
CA ALA A 402 -0.36 8.93 21.98
C ALA A 402 -1.42 8.73 23.07
N ASN A 403 -2.28 9.73 23.35
CA ASN A 403 -3.14 9.77 24.54
C ASN A 403 -4.07 8.54 24.67
N TYR A 404 -4.54 8.01 23.54
CA TYR A 404 -5.46 6.87 23.47
C TYR A 404 -4.91 5.73 22.58
N LEU A 405 -3.70 5.88 22.04
CA LEU A 405 -3.10 4.97 21.06
C LEU A 405 -2.29 3.89 21.79
N SER A 406 -2.67 2.62 21.62
CA SER A 406 -2.12 1.52 22.40
C SER A 406 -0.60 1.39 22.26
N HIS A 407 0.06 1.24 23.40
CA HIS A 407 1.51 1.17 23.58
C HIS A 407 2.33 2.39 23.13
N ALA A 408 1.70 3.52 22.79
CA ALA A 408 2.40 4.75 22.46
C ALA A 408 2.81 5.53 23.72
N LYS A 409 3.83 6.40 23.60
CA LYS A 409 4.18 7.43 24.59
C LYS A 409 4.50 8.73 23.85
N PRO A 410 4.06 9.92 24.29
CA PRO A 410 4.18 11.17 23.52
C PRO A 410 5.59 11.52 23.03
N GLN A 411 6.62 11.11 23.78
CA GLN A 411 8.04 11.37 23.52
C GLN A 411 8.74 10.36 22.58
N GLN A 412 8.08 9.29 22.17
CA GLN A 412 8.60 8.36 21.15
C GLN A 412 8.54 9.02 19.76
N THR A 413 9.36 8.56 18.82
CA THR A 413 9.13 8.88 17.40
C THR A 413 8.10 7.93 16.78
N TRP A 414 7.50 8.32 15.66
CA TRP A 414 6.68 7.37 14.90
C TRP A 414 7.50 6.18 14.38
N ALA A 415 8.78 6.35 14.00
CA ALA A 415 9.65 5.23 13.65
C ALA A 415 9.82 4.23 14.80
N GLU A 416 10.08 4.72 16.02
CA GLU A 416 10.16 3.88 17.22
C GLU A 416 8.84 3.13 17.48
N TYR A 417 7.70 3.80 17.32
CA TYR A 417 6.39 3.19 17.51
C TYR A 417 6.10 2.08 16.49
N HIS A 418 6.20 2.37 15.18
CA HIS A 418 5.80 1.42 14.14
C HIS A 418 6.72 0.18 14.07
N ILE A 419 8.03 0.33 14.29
CA ILE A 419 8.92 -0.86 14.35
C ILE A 419 8.60 -1.72 15.58
N LYS A 420 8.30 -1.10 16.73
CA LYS A 420 7.86 -1.82 17.93
C LYS A 420 6.49 -2.48 17.72
N GLN A 421 5.59 -1.90 16.91
CA GLN A 421 4.34 -2.56 16.55
C GLN A 421 4.53 -3.77 15.64
N MET A 422 5.38 -3.70 14.62
CA MET A 422 5.74 -4.85 13.79
C MET A 422 6.21 -6.04 14.65
N VAL A 423 7.10 -5.79 15.61
CA VAL A 423 7.59 -6.82 16.52
C VAL A 423 6.48 -7.37 17.44
N ARG A 424 5.62 -6.52 18.01
CA ARG A 424 4.48 -6.98 18.84
C ARG A 424 3.55 -7.93 18.08
N ALA A 425 3.24 -7.62 16.82
CA ALA A 425 2.30 -8.40 16.00
C ALA A 425 2.81 -9.78 15.57
N GLY A 426 4.12 -10.04 15.72
CA GLY A 426 4.78 -11.23 15.18
C GLY A 426 5.74 -11.97 16.11
N LYS A 427 6.04 -11.45 17.31
CA LYS A 427 6.97 -12.07 18.29
C LYS A 427 6.65 -13.53 18.65
N ASN A 428 5.37 -13.92 18.65
CA ASN A 428 4.93 -15.29 18.94
C ASN A 428 4.86 -16.19 17.69
N ALA A 429 4.90 -15.62 16.47
CA ALA A 429 4.66 -16.36 15.23
C ALA A 429 5.90 -17.19 14.80
N PRO A 430 5.77 -18.52 14.59
CA PRO A 430 6.90 -19.37 14.21
C PRO A 430 7.40 -19.15 12.77
N SER A 431 6.58 -18.61 11.87
CA SER A 431 7.00 -18.26 10.49
C SER A 431 8.08 -17.18 10.44
N LEU A 432 7.99 -16.14 11.28
CA LEU A 432 8.84 -14.95 11.21
C LEU A 432 10.28 -15.23 11.65
N ILE A 433 11.26 -15.15 10.75
CA ILE A 433 12.68 -15.43 11.03
C ILE A 433 13.57 -14.19 11.14
N MET A 434 13.21 -13.07 10.52
CA MET A 434 14.02 -11.84 10.55
C MET A 434 13.14 -10.59 10.61
N TRP A 435 13.67 -9.55 11.24
CA TRP A 435 13.11 -8.19 11.26
C TRP A 435 13.96 -7.27 10.38
N SER A 436 13.46 -6.92 9.20
CA SER A 436 14.10 -5.94 8.31
C SER A 436 13.75 -4.51 8.72
N THR A 437 14.77 -3.67 8.78
CA THR A 437 14.71 -2.29 9.29
C THR A 437 14.53 -1.25 8.18
N GLY A 438 14.70 -1.63 6.92
CA GLY A 438 14.68 -0.72 5.76
C GLY A 438 14.96 -1.43 4.44
N ASN A 439 14.71 -0.75 3.33
CA ASN A 439 15.09 -1.16 1.98
C ASN A 439 15.75 0.00 1.24
N GLU A 440 16.93 -0.19 0.64
CA GLU A 440 17.59 0.78 -0.25
C GLU A 440 17.52 2.22 0.29
N VAL A 441 17.84 2.39 1.58
CA VAL A 441 17.51 3.61 2.34
C VAL A 441 18.31 4.85 1.89
N GLN A 442 19.25 4.67 0.97
CA GLN A 442 20.04 5.72 0.31
C GLN A 442 19.65 5.92 -1.17
N GLU A 443 18.59 5.27 -1.67
CA GLU A 443 18.21 5.28 -3.09
C GLU A 443 17.04 6.22 -3.40
N GLY A 444 17.07 6.86 -4.57
CA GLY A 444 15.98 7.72 -5.07
C GLY A 444 15.76 9.02 -4.29
N LEU A 445 16.74 9.50 -3.52
CA LEU A 445 16.60 10.66 -2.61
C LEU A 445 16.81 12.01 -3.31
N GLU A 446 15.95 13.01 -3.04
CA GLU A 446 16.05 14.34 -3.68
C GLU A 446 16.84 15.38 -2.86
N GLY A 447 17.97 15.88 -3.40
CA GLY A 447 18.73 17.01 -2.84
C GLY A 447 20.01 16.64 -2.09
N ASP A 448 20.57 17.59 -1.31
CA ASP A 448 21.77 17.41 -0.47
C ASP A 448 21.43 16.61 0.82
N ASN A 449 20.98 15.38 0.64
CA ASN A 449 20.51 14.49 1.69
C ASN A 449 21.67 13.71 2.31
N GLN A 450 22.23 14.25 3.40
CA GLN A 450 23.38 13.66 4.08
C GLN A 450 22.97 12.43 4.92
N THR A 451 23.23 11.24 4.36
CA THR A 451 22.95 9.94 4.97
C THR A 451 23.98 9.52 6.03
N ASP A 452 25.03 10.30 6.31
CA ASP A 452 26.08 10.02 7.31
C ASP A 452 25.58 9.56 8.69
N SER A 453 24.37 9.98 9.08
CA SER A 453 23.74 9.59 10.36
C SER A 453 23.13 8.17 10.38
N TYR A 454 23.09 7.48 9.24
CA TYR A 454 22.32 6.25 9.03
C TYR A 454 22.87 5.03 9.79
N PRO A 455 24.20 4.78 9.91
CA PRO A 455 24.73 3.72 10.77
C PRO A 455 24.34 3.89 12.24
N LYS A 456 24.21 5.14 12.73
CA LYS A 456 23.69 5.40 14.08
C LYS A 456 22.19 5.11 14.16
N LEU A 457 21.40 5.58 13.19
CA LEU A 457 19.96 5.34 13.16
C LEU A 457 19.63 3.83 13.09
N LEU A 458 20.38 3.06 12.29
CA LEU A 458 20.29 1.61 12.23
C LEU A 458 20.52 0.97 13.60
N LYS A 459 21.54 1.44 14.35
CA LYS A 459 21.78 0.98 15.72
C LYS A 459 20.59 1.30 16.65
N ASP A 460 20.00 2.48 16.53
CA ASP A 460 18.82 2.88 17.32
C ASP A 460 17.59 2.00 16.97
N LEU A 461 17.36 1.72 15.68
CA LEU A 461 16.32 0.79 15.19
C LEU A 461 16.52 -0.65 15.72
N ILE A 462 17.75 -1.16 15.70
CA ILE A 462 18.12 -2.48 16.25
C ILE A 462 17.84 -2.54 17.76
N ASN A 463 18.17 -1.49 18.51
CA ASN A 463 17.87 -1.43 19.95
C ASN A 463 16.36 -1.45 20.21
N TRP A 464 15.57 -0.75 19.39
CA TRP A 464 14.10 -0.71 19.51
C TRP A 464 13.43 -2.06 19.23
N VAL A 465 14.02 -2.90 18.36
CA VAL A 465 13.62 -4.31 18.20
C VAL A 465 14.03 -5.13 19.43
N ALA A 466 15.29 -4.99 19.87
CA ALA A 466 15.86 -5.74 20.99
C ALA A 466 15.19 -5.48 22.36
N GLU A 467 14.45 -4.37 22.52
CA GLU A 467 13.57 -4.12 23.66
C GLU A 467 12.41 -5.11 23.77
N LEU A 468 11.98 -5.73 22.67
CA LEU A 468 10.79 -6.58 22.58
C LEU A 468 11.10 -8.02 22.16
N ASP A 469 12.00 -8.22 21.20
CA ASP A 469 12.41 -9.55 20.72
C ASP A 469 13.91 -9.61 20.45
N GLN A 470 14.57 -10.60 21.05
CA GLN A 470 15.99 -10.92 20.87
C GLN A 470 16.17 -12.34 20.28
N SER A 471 15.07 -13.05 20.01
CA SER A 471 15.06 -14.43 19.49
C SER A 471 15.17 -14.52 17.97
N ARG A 472 15.08 -13.38 17.27
CA ARG A 472 15.15 -13.27 15.80
C ARG A 472 16.25 -12.30 15.38
N PRO A 473 17.00 -12.61 14.31
CA PRO A 473 17.92 -11.67 13.69
C PRO A 473 17.26 -10.40 13.15
N VAL A 474 18.06 -9.35 13.05
CA VAL A 474 17.73 -8.03 12.46
C VAL A 474 18.48 -7.85 11.14
N THR A 475 17.91 -7.10 10.19
CA THR A 475 18.51 -6.93 8.86
C THR A 475 18.12 -5.61 8.17
N LEU A 476 18.66 -5.38 6.99
CA LEU A 476 18.46 -4.24 6.10
C LEU A 476 18.69 -4.77 4.67
N GLY A 477 17.85 -4.39 3.70
CA GLY A 477 18.16 -4.59 2.28
C GLY A 477 18.94 -3.39 1.74
N ASP A 478 20.17 -3.60 1.28
CA ASP A 478 21.06 -2.52 0.83
C ASP A 478 21.57 -2.74 -0.61
N ASN A 479 21.35 -1.77 -1.49
CA ASN A 479 21.73 -1.81 -2.90
C ASN A 479 23.05 -1.12 -3.23
N LYS A 480 23.66 -0.41 -2.27
CA LYS A 480 24.93 0.29 -2.44
C LYS A 480 26.12 -0.60 -2.08
N LEU A 481 25.88 -1.70 -1.35
CA LEU A 481 26.89 -2.73 -1.06
C LEU A 481 27.42 -3.48 -2.29
N LYS A 482 26.75 -3.43 -3.45
CA LYS A 482 27.30 -3.97 -4.72
C LYS A 482 28.22 -3.00 -5.46
N ASN A 483 28.22 -1.71 -5.11
CA ASN A 483 29.05 -0.72 -5.80
C ASN A 483 30.53 -0.94 -5.47
N GLU A 484 31.44 -0.64 -6.39
CA GLU A 484 32.89 -0.79 -6.17
C GLU A 484 33.47 0.25 -5.18
N GLY A 485 32.79 1.40 -4.99
CA GLY A 485 33.27 2.49 -4.15
C GLY A 485 32.26 3.62 -3.98
N GLY A 486 32.75 4.79 -3.55
CA GLY A 486 31.95 6.01 -3.33
C GLY A 486 31.38 6.16 -1.91
N THR A 487 30.88 7.36 -1.60
CA THR A 487 30.39 7.73 -0.26
C THR A 487 29.22 6.84 0.20
N GLU A 488 28.29 6.52 -0.70
CA GLU A 488 27.15 5.64 -0.41
C GLU A 488 27.62 4.25 0.05
N ARG A 489 28.59 3.64 -0.66
CA ARG A 489 29.20 2.35 -0.25
C ARG A 489 29.86 2.49 1.12
N ALA A 490 30.63 3.55 1.36
CA ALA A 490 31.31 3.76 2.63
C ALA A 490 30.35 3.82 3.84
N ILE A 491 29.20 4.51 3.68
CA ILE A 491 28.13 4.54 4.68
C ILE A 491 27.50 3.15 4.86
N SER A 492 27.31 2.43 3.77
CA SER A 492 26.71 1.08 3.76
C SER A 492 27.60 0.02 4.42
N LEU A 493 28.92 0.11 4.23
CA LEU A 493 29.89 -0.74 4.94
C LEU A 493 29.85 -0.50 6.45
N GLU A 494 29.68 0.74 6.92
CA GLU A 494 29.47 1.02 8.34
C GLU A 494 28.09 0.55 8.84
N MET A 495 27.04 0.56 7.99
CA MET A 495 25.74 -0.05 8.33
C MET A 495 25.83 -1.58 8.46
N ALA A 496 26.47 -2.26 7.51
CA ALA A 496 26.68 -3.71 7.53
C ALA A 496 27.57 -4.15 8.71
N LYS A 497 28.57 -3.33 9.07
CA LYS A 497 29.38 -3.46 10.29
C LYS A 497 28.58 -3.25 11.57
N VAL A 498 27.60 -2.34 11.60
CA VAL A 498 26.65 -2.19 12.72
C VAL A 498 25.79 -3.45 12.87
N LEU A 499 25.33 -4.05 11.77
CA LEU A 499 24.61 -5.33 11.80
C LEU A 499 25.49 -6.47 12.31
N SER A 500 26.64 -6.72 11.67
CA SER A 500 27.50 -7.85 12.03
C SER A 500 28.04 -7.77 13.47
N THR A 501 28.23 -6.57 14.03
CA THR A 501 28.68 -6.37 15.42
C THR A 501 27.56 -6.35 16.47
N ALA A 502 26.27 -6.43 16.10
CA ALA A 502 25.12 -6.36 17.03
C ALA A 502 24.95 -7.58 17.98
N LYS A 503 25.99 -8.43 18.11
CA LYS A 503 26.00 -9.77 18.74
C LYS A 503 25.49 -9.81 20.20
N ASN A 504 25.38 -8.67 20.89
CA ASN A 504 24.91 -8.54 22.28
C ASN A 504 23.46 -7.98 22.43
N THR A 505 22.74 -7.70 21.34
CA THR A 505 21.33 -7.24 21.38
C THR A 505 20.44 -8.12 20.50
N CYS A 506 20.66 -8.11 19.18
CA CYS A 506 20.06 -9.02 18.21
C CYS A 506 21.11 -9.38 17.17
N GLN A 507 21.15 -10.64 16.70
CA GLN A 507 22.07 -11.03 15.63
C GLN A 507 21.75 -10.25 14.35
N GLY A 508 22.70 -9.48 13.81
CA GLY A 508 22.52 -8.83 12.51
C GLY A 508 22.87 -9.75 11.34
N ILE A 509 22.10 -9.63 10.25
CA ILE A 509 22.30 -10.29 8.95
C ILE A 509 22.37 -9.21 7.87
N VAL A 510 23.35 -9.28 6.97
CA VAL A 510 23.59 -8.29 5.92
C VAL A 510 22.82 -8.71 4.66
N GLY A 511 21.84 -7.90 4.25
CA GLY A 511 21.04 -8.10 3.06
C GLY A 511 21.57 -7.31 1.88
N TYR A 512 21.84 -8.00 0.77
CA TYR A 512 22.27 -7.42 -0.49
C TYR A 512 21.12 -7.32 -1.49
N ASN A 513 20.83 -6.12 -1.97
CA ASN A 513 19.93 -5.91 -3.11
C ASN A 513 20.74 -5.94 -4.41
N TYR A 514 20.41 -6.89 -5.29
CA TYR A 514 20.96 -7.05 -6.64
C TYR A 514 22.49 -7.21 -6.72
N ALA A 515 23.11 -7.79 -5.70
CA ALA A 515 24.52 -8.19 -5.76
C ALA A 515 24.72 -9.32 -6.78
N SER A 516 25.84 -9.25 -7.51
CA SER A 516 26.32 -10.31 -8.39
C SER A 516 27.20 -11.31 -7.62
N GLY A 517 27.57 -12.42 -8.26
CA GLY A 517 28.47 -13.39 -7.67
C GLY A 517 29.82 -12.83 -7.22
N CYS A 518 30.41 -11.90 -7.99
CA CYS A 518 31.69 -11.31 -7.61
C CYS A 518 31.57 -10.30 -6.46
N ASP A 519 30.40 -9.69 -6.24
CA ASP A 519 30.14 -8.87 -5.06
C ASP A 519 30.13 -9.72 -3.79
N TYR A 520 29.41 -10.85 -3.81
CA TYR A 520 29.40 -11.82 -2.72
C TYR A 520 30.81 -12.36 -2.44
N ASP A 521 31.56 -12.75 -3.49
CA ASP A 521 32.92 -13.28 -3.32
C ASP A 521 33.92 -12.23 -2.78
N ARG A 522 33.79 -10.96 -3.20
CA ARG A 522 34.60 -9.84 -2.72
C ARG A 522 34.34 -9.57 -1.25
N ASP A 523 33.10 -9.28 -0.89
CA ASP A 523 32.76 -8.84 0.46
C ASP A 523 32.87 -9.99 1.46
N HIS A 524 32.62 -11.26 1.07
CA HIS A 524 32.82 -12.42 1.95
C HIS A 524 34.30 -12.66 2.26
N LYS A 525 35.19 -12.40 1.30
CA LYS A 525 36.65 -12.48 1.48
C LYS A 525 37.18 -11.34 2.37
N GLU A 526 36.60 -10.13 2.26
CA GLU A 526 36.98 -8.97 3.07
C GLU A 526 36.37 -9.01 4.48
N HIS A 527 35.19 -9.64 4.63
CA HIS A 527 34.39 -9.67 5.85
C HIS A 527 33.86 -11.09 6.19
N PRO A 528 34.73 -12.09 6.45
CA PRO A 528 34.35 -13.50 6.59
C PRO A 528 33.58 -13.85 7.89
N ASP A 529 33.23 -12.88 8.72
CA ASP A 529 32.31 -13.04 9.87
C ASP A 529 30.91 -12.47 9.63
N TRP A 530 30.68 -11.80 8.48
CA TRP A 530 29.36 -11.34 8.06
C TRP A 530 28.49 -12.53 7.62
N LYS A 531 27.18 -12.36 7.75
CA LYS A 531 26.18 -13.37 7.41
C LYS A 531 25.32 -12.77 6.30
N MET A 532 25.40 -13.33 5.11
CA MET A 532 24.94 -12.68 3.88
C MET A 532 23.74 -13.38 3.27
N TYR A 533 22.88 -12.64 2.58
CA TYR A 533 21.83 -13.16 1.70
C TYR A 533 21.45 -12.11 0.65
N GLY A 534 20.85 -12.55 -0.46
CA GLY A 534 20.18 -11.65 -1.39
C GLY A 534 18.86 -11.19 -0.79
N SER A 535 18.78 -9.97 -0.28
CA SER A 535 17.52 -9.39 0.21
C SER A 535 16.58 -9.01 -0.92
N GLU A 536 17.11 -8.77 -2.12
CA GLU A 536 16.35 -8.51 -3.33
C GLU A 536 17.15 -8.99 -4.54
N THR A 537 16.58 -9.83 -5.40
CA THR A 537 17.32 -10.43 -6.53
C THR A 537 16.52 -10.48 -7.84
N ALA A 538 17.22 -10.77 -8.94
CA ALA A 538 16.75 -10.73 -10.33
C ALA A 538 16.23 -9.35 -10.79
N SER A 539 14.97 -8.99 -10.51
CA SER A 539 14.22 -7.98 -11.27
C SER A 539 14.19 -8.25 -12.78
N ALA A 540 14.05 -9.54 -13.14
CA ALA A 540 13.67 -9.95 -14.48
C ALA A 540 12.28 -9.37 -14.83
N ILE A 541 12.08 -8.94 -16.08
CA ILE A 541 10.87 -8.21 -16.52
C ILE A 541 10.24 -8.89 -17.73
N ASN A 542 9.12 -9.57 -17.52
CA ASN A 542 8.48 -10.47 -18.49
C ASN A 542 6.96 -10.23 -18.58
N SER A 543 6.38 -10.32 -19.78
CA SER A 543 4.93 -10.56 -19.93
C SER A 543 4.65 -12.07 -19.93
N ARG A 544 3.38 -12.48 -19.80
CA ARG A 544 2.94 -13.89 -19.95
C ARG A 544 2.62 -14.21 -21.41
N GLY A 545 3.22 -15.28 -21.96
CA GLY A 545 2.86 -15.85 -23.26
C GLY A 545 3.33 -15.07 -24.50
N VAL A 546 4.42 -14.31 -24.39
CA VAL A 546 4.91 -13.37 -25.41
C VAL A 546 6.28 -13.83 -25.94
N TYR A 547 6.28 -14.41 -27.14
CA TYR A 547 7.47 -14.99 -27.78
C TYR A 547 7.86 -14.31 -29.10
N ASN A 548 7.16 -13.22 -29.47
CA ASN A 548 7.43 -12.36 -30.62
C ASN A 548 8.08 -11.01 -30.25
N ALA A 549 8.74 -10.95 -29.09
CA ALA A 549 9.47 -9.76 -28.64
C ALA A 549 10.85 -9.68 -29.32
N SER A 550 11.02 -8.69 -30.19
CA SER A 550 12.24 -8.47 -30.99
C SER A 550 12.80 -7.05 -30.92
N ILE A 551 11.99 -6.08 -30.46
CA ILE A 551 12.39 -4.67 -30.36
C ILE A 551 13.18 -4.49 -29.07
N LYS A 552 14.44 -4.07 -29.19
CA LYS A 552 15.30 -3.79 -28.02
C LYS A 552 14.67 -2.67 -27.16
N VAL A 553 14.68 -2.86 -25.84
CA VAL A 553 14.34 -1.79 -24.88
C VAL A 553 15.62 -1.01 -24.54
N GLU A 554 15.55 0.32 -24.58
CA GLU A 554 16.67 1.21 -24.20
C GLU A 554 16.98 1.10 -22.69
N GLY A 555 18.23 1.28 -22.28
CA GLY A 555 18.66 1.22 -20.87
C GLY A 555 18.56 -0.14 -20.17
N HIS A 556 17.91 -1.14 -20.77
CA HIS A 556 17.56 -2.41 -20.14
C HIS A 556 18.09 -3.62 -20.91
N SER A 557 18.34 -4.74 -20.22
CA SER A 557 18.65 -6.04 -20.82
C SER A 557 17.36 -6.77 -21.25
N ALA A 558 16.47 -6.07 -21.95
CA ALA A 558 15.11 -6.51 -22.28
C ALA A 558 14.73 -6.32 -23.77
N TYR A 559 13.67 -7.01 -24.18
CA TYR A 559 13.06 -6.95 -25.51
C TYR A 559 11.52 -6.90 -25.40
N ARG A 560 10.89 -6.07 -26.23
CA ARG A 560 9.43 -5.92 -26.35
C ARG A 560 8.90 -6.30 -27.73
N ASN A 561 7.61 -6.53 -27.84
CA ASN A 561 6.88 -6.48 -29.11
C ASN A 561 6.25 -5.10 -29.35
N GLU A 562 5.55 -4.94 -30.48
CA GLU A 562 4.91 -3.68 -30.89
C GLU A 562 3.91 -3.13 -29.86
N LYS A 563 3.29 -4.01 -29.05
CA LYS A 563 2.27 -3.68 -28.04
C LYS A 563 2.83 -3.33 -26.66
N ASN A 564 4.14 -3.10 -26.53
CA ASN A 564 4.83 -2.90 -25.24
C ASN A 564 4.64 -4.08 -24.26
N GLN A 565 4.62 -5.30 -24.79
CA GLN A 565 4.68 -6.52 -23.98
C GLN A 565 6.08 -7.12 -24.09
N LEU A 566 6.63 -7.62 -22.97
CA LEU A 566 8.00 -8.09 -22.85
C LEU A 566 8.11 -9.61 -23.10
N SER A 567 9.28 -10.03 -23.59
CA SER A 567 9.62 -11.45 -23.77
C SER A 567 9.29 -12.30 -22.53
N SER A 568 8.71 -13.49 -22.73
CA SER A 568 8.49 -14.48 -21.65
C SER A 568 9.68 -15.43 -21.43
N TYR A 569 10.72 -15.37 -22.27
CA TYR A 569 11.97 -16.09 -22.03
C TYR A 569 12.78 -15.42 -20.92
N ASP A 570 13.67 -16.18 -20.26
CA ASP A 570 14.68 -15.66 -19.34
C ASP A 570 15.83 -14.96 -20.09
N ASN A 571 15.48 -13.86 -20.76
CA ASN A 571 16.34 -12.99 -21.56
C ASN A 571 15.94 -11.50 -21.45
N SER A 572 15.22 -11.15 -20.38
CA SER A 572 14.64 -9.82 -20.16
C SER A 572 14.78 -9.40 -18.70
N THR A 573 15.65 -8.41 -18.43
CA THR A 573 15.88 -7.87 -17.08
C THR A 573 16.22 -6.37 -17.10
N VAL A 574 16.09 -5.71 -15.95
CA VAL A 574 16.40 -4.28 -15.77
C VAL A 574 17.92 -3.99 -15.78
N GLY A 575 18.32 -2.73 -15.92
CA GLY A 575 19.74 -2.37 -16.06
C GLY A 575 20.59 -2.55 -14.78
N TRP A 576 19.95 -2.69 -13.63
CA TRP A 576 20.58 -2.90 -12.32
C TRP A 576 20.41 -4.32 -11.76
N GLY A 577 19.78 -5.20 -12.54
CA GLY A 577 19.35 -6.55 -12.16
C GLY A 577 19.90 -7.63 -13.07
N HIS A 578 19.48 -8.86 -12.81
CA HIS A 578 20.00 -10.09 -13.42
C HIS A 578 18.86 -10.93 -14.02
N TYR A 579 19.19 -11.90 -14.86
CA TYR A 579 18.22 -12.91 -15.30
C TYR A 579 17.80 -13.81 -14.12
N ALA A 580 16.62 -14.45 -14.20
CA ALA A 580 16.12 -15.33 -13.15
C ALA A 580 17.07 -16.50 -12.88
N SER A 581 17.63 -17.08 -13.94
CA SER A 581 18.66 -18.12 -13.83
C SER A 581 19.99 -17.61 -13.30
N GLU A 582 20.35 -16.35 -13.58
CA GLU A 582 21.62 -15.73 -13.20
C GLU A 582 21.67 -15.42 -11.70
N ALA A 583 20.62 -14.77 -11.18
CA ALA A 583 20.44 -14.53 -9.75
C ALA A 583 20.48 -15.84 -8.94
N TRP A 584 19.69 -16.84 -9.35
CA TRP A 584 19.69 -18.13 -8.65
C TRP A 584 21.03 -18.88 -8.78
N PHE A 585 21.70 -18.81 -9.94
CA PHE A 585 23.02 -19.44 -10.13
C PHE A 585 24.06 -18.86 -9.16
N ASP A 586 24.12 -17.54 -9.02
CA ASP A 586 25.07 -16.91 -8.10
C ASP A 586 24.78 -17.20 -6.62
N VAL A 587 23.52 -17.45 -6.27
CA VAL A 587 23.07 -17.78 -4.92
C VAL A 587 23.27 -19.27 -4.61
N ILE A 588 22.99 -20.19 -5.54
CA ILE A 588 23.07 -21.64 -5.28
C ILE A 588 24.50 -22.19 -5.33
N THR A 589 25.43 -21.52 -5.99
CA THR A 589 26.85 -21.93 -6.02
C THR A 589 27.60 -21.64 -4.72
N ARG A 590 27.11 -20.71 -3.89
CA ARG A 590 27.81 -20.16 -2.72
C ARG A 590 27.13 -20.54 -1.41
N ASP A 591 27.68 -21.47 -0.64
CA ASP A 591 27.03 -21.93 0.61
C ASP A 591 26.91 -20.82 1.68
N PHE A 592 27.81 -19.83 1.67
CA PHE A 592 27.81 -18.69 2.59
C PHE A 592 26.66 -17.68 2.38
N VAL A 593 26.11 -17.60 1.17
CA VAL A 593 24.92 -16.79 0.86
C VAL A 593 23.69 -17.58 1.31
N ALA A 594 23.03 -17.17 2.40
CA ALA A 594 21.96 -17.95 3.03
C ALA A 594 20.73 -18.20 2.12
N GLY A 595 20.56 -17.41 1.07
CA GLY A 595 19.56 -17.61 0.02
C GLY A 595 19.23 -16.30 -0.70
N GLU A 596 18.07 -16.25 -1.34
CA GLU A 596 17.59 -15.06 -2.06
C GLU A 596 16.11 -14.75 -1.82
N PHE A 597 15.72 -13.51 -2.13
CA PHE A 597 14.35 -13.06 -2.25
C PHE A 597 14.14 -12.37 -3.60
N VAL A 598 13.56 -13.10 -4.55
CA VAL A 598 13.39 -12.64 -5.94
C VAL A 598 12.35 -11.53 -6.03
N TRP A 599 12.69 -10.43 -6.71
CA TRP A 599 11.76 -9.36 -7.10
C TRP A 599 11.08 -9.72 -8.44
N THR A 600 9.81 -10.10 -8.49
CA THR A 600 8.86 -10.38 -7.38
C THR A 600 8.17 -11.74 -7.53
N GLY A 601 7.55 -12.25 -6.47
CA GLY A 601 6.75 -13.48 -6.54
C GLY A 601 5.51 -13.35 -7.43
N PHE A 602 4.83 -12.20 -7.35
CA PHE A 602 3.67 -11.82 -8.15
C PHE A 602 3.89 -10.43 -8.77
N ASP A 603 3.33 -10.17 -9.95
CA ASP A 603 3.13 -8.81 -10.45
C ASP A 603 2.21 -8.05 -9.49
N TYR A 604 2.44 -6.75 -9.37
CA TYR A 604 1.76 -5.86 -8.45
C TYR A 604 1.28 -4.61 -9.20
N LEU A 605 0.32 -3.89 -8.64
CA LEU A 605 -0.16 -2.64 -9.21
C LEU A 605 0.90 -1.54 -9.02
N GLY A 606 1.07 -0.68 -10.03
CA GLY A 606 2.17 0.30 -10.05
C GLY A 606 3.52 -0.24 -10.53
N GLU A 607 4.58 0.52 -10.25
CA GLU A 607 5.98 0.38 -10.70
C GLU A 607 6.19 -0.29 -12.09
N PRO A 608 5.61 0.27 -13.18
CA PRO A 608 5.54 -0.35 -14.50
C PRO A 608 6.84 -0.29 -15.33
N THR A 609 8.00 -0.44 -14.69
CA THR A 609 9.32 -0.54 -15.33
C THR A 609 9.30 -1.64 -16.42
N PRO A 610 9.79 -1.40 -17.65
CA PRO A 610 10.62 -0.28 -18.13
C PRO A 610 9.87 0.98 -18.60
N TRP A 611 8.55 1.08 -18.41
CA TRP A 611 7.73 2.26 -18.74
C TRP A 611 7.36 3.11 -17.52
N ASN A 612 8.21 3.08 -16.48
CA ASN A 612 7.96 3.82 -15.25
C ASN A 612 8.14 5.34 -15.43
N SER A 613 7.45 6.09 -14.59
CA SER A 613 7.53 7.54 -14.43
C SER A 613 7.21 7.87 -12.97
N VAL A 614 8.20 8.42 -12.28
CA VAL A 614 8.09 8.96 -10.92
C VAL A 614 7.28 10.27 -10.89
N GLY A 615 7.23 10.96 -12.04
CA GLY A 615 6.40 12.14 -12.25
C GLY A 615 5.02 11.79 -12.81
N LYS A 616 4.10 12.76 -12.70
CA LYS A 616 2.76 12.66 -13.29
C LYS A 616 2.81 12.52 -14.80
N GLY A 617 1.93 11.69 -15.34
CA GLY A 617 1.86 11.42 -16.77
C GLY A 617 2.55 10.12 -17.19
N PRO A 618 2.32 9.70 -18.45
CA PRO A 618 2.95 8.52 -19.01
C PRO A 618 4.42 8.75 -19.39
N ALA A 619 5.22 7.69 -19.36
CA ALA A 619 6.56 7.70 -19.94
C ALA A 619 6.53 7.97 -21.46
N ASN A 620 7.54 8.67 -22.00
CA ASN A 620 7.54 9.13 -23.39
C ASN A 620 7.65 8.02 -24.46
N GLN A 621 8.06 6.79 -24.11
CA GLN A 621 8.38 5.72 -25.08
C GLN A 621 7.24 4.71 -25.34
N LEU A 622 5.99 5.16 -25.45
CA LEU A 622 4.83 4.26 -25.57
C LEU A 622 4.46 3.82 -26.99
N ASN A 623 4.90 4.52 -28.03
CA ASN A 623 4.63 4.18 -29.44
C ASN A 623 3.11 4.10 -29.78
N GLY A 624 2.27 4.87 -29.09
CA GLY A 624 0.81 4.88 -29.29
C GLY A 624 0.02 3.79 -28.52
N ASN A 625 0.69 2.90 -27.79
CA ASN A 625 0.02 1.95 -26.90
C ASN A 625 -0.42 2.59 -25.57
N PRO A 626 -1.39 1.99 -24.84
CA PRO A 626 -1.71 2.40 -23.48
C PRO A 626 -0.48 2.29 -22.54
N PRO A 627 -0.28 3.25 -21.61
CA PRO A 627 0.77 3.15 -20.60
C PRO A 627 0.57 1.93 -19.69
N PRO A 628 1.59 1.11 -19.40
CA PRO A 628 1.46 0.04 -18.43
C PRO A 628 1.23 0.59 -17.01
N LYS A 629 0.32 -0.03 -16.25
CA LYS A 629 -0.21 0.40 -14.92
C LYS A 629 0.12 -0.56 -13.76
N SER A 630 0.85 -1.61 -14.05
CA SER A 630 1.25 -2.68 -13.13
C SER A 630 2.59 -3.23 -13.59
N SER A 631 3.31 -3.90 -12.69
CA SER A 631 4.68 -4.31 -12.95
C SER A 631 4.79 -5.51 -13.90
N TYR A 632 6.02 -5.77 -14.34
CA TYR A 632 6.40 -6.95 -15.14
C TYR A 632 7.34 -7.90 -14.38
N PHE A 633 7.67 -7.57 -13.11
CA PHE A 633 8.67 -8.25 -12.28
C PHE A 633 8.22 -9.62 -11.72
N GLY A 634 6.92 -9.87 -11.71
CA GLY A 634 6.35 -11.07 -11.13
C GLY A 634 6.75 -12.33 -11.88
N ILE A 635 7.11 -13.37 -11.16
CA ILE A 635 7.17 -14.75 -11.70
C ILE A 635 5.76 -15.24 -12.09
N ILE A 636 4.73 -14.63 -11.50
CA ILE A 636 3.29 -14.91 -11.67
C ILE A 636 2.58 -13.57 -11.94
N ASP A 637 1.57 -13.52 -12.81
CA ASP A 637 0.83 -12.27 -13.10
C ASP A 637 -0.17 -11.84 -12.00
N THR A 638 -0.76 -10.64 -12.13
CA THR A 638 -1.72 -10.10 -11.12
C THR A 638 -2.98 -10.96 -10.97
N ALA A 639 -3.38 -11.68 -12.02
CA ALA A 639 -4.46 -12.65 -11.98
C ALA A 639 -4.02 -13.99 -11.36
N GLY A 640 -2.75 -14.18 -11.04
CA GLY A 640 -2.20 -15.41 -10.50
C GLY A 640 -2.02 -16.52 -11.53
N PHE A 641 -1.87 -16.17 -12.81
CA PHE A 641 -1.42 -17.10 -13.84
C PHE A 641 0.11 -17.09 -13.90
N PRO A 642 0.78 -18.24 -13.77
CA PRO A 642 2.24 -18.35 -13.94
C PRO A 642 2.74 -17.78 -15.28
N LYS A 643 3.87 -17.06 -15.24
CA LYS A 643 4.73 -16.84 -16.42
C LYS A 643 5.67 -18.06 -16.57
N ASP A 644 6.36 -18.19 -17.69
CA ASP A 644 7.18 -19.39 -17.95
C ASP A 644 8.35 -19.55 -16.96
N SER A 645 8.87 -18.44 -16.41
CA SER A 645 9.86 -18.41 -15.33
C SER A 645 9.42 -19.08 -14.03
N TYR A 646 8.11 -19.24 -13.80
CA TYR A 646 7.57 -20.07 -12.71
C TYR A 646 8.10 -21.49 -12.76
N TYR A 647 8.12 -22.07 -13.96
CA TYR A 647 8.57 -23.45 -14.16
C TYR A 647 10.10 -23.57 -14.16
N PHE A 648 10.83 -22.47 -14.44
CA PHE A 648 12.25 -22.39 -14.09
C PHE A 648 12.43 -22.53 -12.58
N TYR A 649 11.89 -21.62 -11.76
CA TYR A 649 12.04 -21.68 -10.31
C TYR A 649 11.54 -22.99 -9.71
N ARG A 650 10.38 -23.49 -10.16
CA ARG A 650 9.85 -24.80 -9.76
C ARG A 650 10.79 -25.95 -10.08
N SER A 651 11.49 -25.93 -11.23
CA SER A 651 12.51 -26.94 -11.55
C SER A 651 13.78 -26.85 -10.68
N GLN A 652 14.05 -25.70 -10.06
CA GLN A 652 15.19 -25.54 -9.16
C GLN A 652 14.83 -25.82 -7.69
N TRP A 653 13.59 -25.51 -7.32
CA TRP A 653 13.17 -25.42 -5.93
C TRP A 653 12.24 -26.53 -5.47
N GLN A 654 11.32 -27.01 -6.31
CA GLN A 654 10.44 -28.14 -6.00
C GLN A 654 11.20 -29.47 -6.18
N LYS A 655 11.12 -30.32 -5.15
CA LYS A 655 11.89 -31.57 -5.01
C LYS A 655 11.01 -32.80 -4.73
N GLU A 656 9.73 -32.61 -4.43
CA GLU A 656 8.80 -33.69 -4.11
C GLU A 656 8.15 -34.32 -5.35
N ASP A 657 8.13 -33.60 -6.49
CA ASP A 657 7.59 -34.05 -7.77
C ASP A 657 8.48 -33.65 -8.98
N THR A 658 8.02 -33.95 -10.20
CA THR A 658 8.75 -33.60 -11.44
C THR A 658 8.13 -32.39 -12.14
N THR A 659 8.95 -31.38 -12.42
CA THR A 659 8.62 -30.27 -13.33
C THR A 659 9.04 -30.63 -14.75
N LEU A 660 8.18 -30.36 -15.75
CA LEU A 660 8.52 -30.46 -17.17
C LEU A 660 7.69 -29.45 -17.96
N HIS A 661 8.34 -28.39 -18.44
CA HIS A 661 7.67 -27.28 -19.12
C HIS A 661 8.45 -26.83 -20.36
N ILE A 662 7.79 -26.81 -21.52
CA ILE A 662 8.28 -26.26 -22.79
C ILE A 662 7.71 -24.85 -23.01
N LEU A 663 8.59 -23.94 -23.42
CA LEU A 663 8.24 -22.70 -24.14
C LEU A 663 9.06 -22.64 -25.45
N PRO A 664 8.60 -21.96 -26.51
CA PRO A 664 7.39 -21.12 -26.63
C PRO A 664 6.11 -21.90 -26.97
N SER A 665 4.99 -21.19 -27.02
CA SER A 665 3.75 -21.70 -27.63
C SER A 665 3.88 -21.77 -29.17
N TRP A 666 3.44 -22.86 -29.78
CA TRP A 666 3.96 -23.30 -31.09
C TRP A 666 3.12 -22.86 -32.31
N LYS A 667 3.01 -21.55 -32.54
CA LYS A 667 2.32 -20.98 -33.72
C LYS A 667 3.14 -19.85 -34.36
N GLU A 668 3.39 -19.94 -35.67
CA GLU A 668 4.23 -19.03 -36.46
C GLU A 668 4.02 -17.53 -36.16
N SER A 669 2.77 -17.10 -36.07
CA SER A 669 2.35 -15.70 -35.85
C SER A 669 2.81 -15.08 -34.52
N ILE A 670 3.28 -15.88 -33.56
CA ILE A 670 3.75 -15.42 -32.25
C ILE A 670 5.20 -15.80 -31.93
N LEU A 671 5.98 -16.20 -32.94
CA LEU A 671 7.37 -16.65 -32.76
C LEU A 671 8.37 -15.68 -33.39
N CYS A 672 9.41 -15.32 -32.63
CA CYS A 672 10.66 -14.81 -33.20
C CYS A 672 11.46 -15.97 -33.83
N THR A 673 11.91 -15.78 -35.08
CA THR A 673 12.86 -16.68 -35.76
C THR A 673 14.22 -16.02 -35.95
N SER A 674 15.32 -16.75 -35.75
CA SER A 674 16.68 -16.23 -35.89
C SER A 674 17.50 -16.92 -37.00
N GLY A 675 18.46 -16.16 -37.54
CA GLY A 675 19.46 -16.62 -38.51
C GLY A 675 18.91 -17.00 -39.90
N ASN A 676 19.82 -17.34 -40.82
CA ASN A 676 19.52 -17.67 -42.22
C ASN A 676 18.64 -18.92 -42.42
N ALA A 677 18.35 -19.66 -41.35
CA ALA A 677 17.55 -20.89 -41.34
C ALA A 677 16.23 -20.74 -40.55
N GLN A 678 15.82 -19.51 -40.19
CA GLN A 678 14.56 -19.17 -39.51
C GLN A 678 14.25 -20.10 -38.32
N LYS A 679 15.21 -20.23 -37.41
CA LYS A 679 15.11 -21.12 -36.25
C LYS A 679 14.43 -20.45 -35.06
N VAL A 680 13.64 -21.24 -34.36
CA VAL A 680 12.98 -20.88 -33.10
C VAL A 680 13.79 -21.50 -31.95
N THR A 681 14.10 -20.66 -30.97
CA THR A 681 14.67 -21.07 -29.68
C THR A 681 13.60 -21.79 -28.86
N VAL A 682 13.77 -23.07 -28.57
CA VAL A 682 12.87 -23.87 -27.73
C VAL A 682 13.57 -24.16 -26.39
N VAL A 683 13.00 -23.68 -25.29
CA VAL A 683 13.52 -23.88 -23.93
C VAL A 683 12.66 -24.90 -23.19
N VAL A 684 13.30 -25.76 -22.41
CA VAL A 684 12.63 -26.68 -21.49
C VAL A 684 13.21 -26.53 -20.08
N TYR A 685 12.31 -26.28 -19.13
CA TYR A 685 12.60 -26.30 -17.69
C TYR A 685 12.19 -27.65 -17.11
N SER A 686 13.12 -28.35 -16.44
CA SER A 686 12.84 -29.63 -15.78
C SER A 686 13.85 -29.97 -14.69
N ASN A 687 13.40 -30.69 -13.66
CA ASN A 687 14.26 -31.27 -12.61
C ASN A 687 14.59 -32.76 -12.85
N ALA A 688 14.13 -33.34 -13.98
CA ALA A 688 14.41 -34.72 -14.38
C ALA A 688 15.91 -34.99 -14.64
N ASP A 689 16.30 -36.26 -14.76
CA ASP A 689 17.69 -36.64 -15.07
C ASP A 689 18.00 -36.55 -16.57
N ALA A 690 17.00 -36.73 -17.43
CA ALA A 690 17.10 -36.43 -18.86
C ALA A 690 15.77 -36.00 -19.47
N VAL A 691 15.84 -35.25 -20.57
CA VAL A 691 14.70 -34.83 -21.39
C VAL A 691 14.95 -35.17 -22.85
N GLU A 692 13.95 -35.78 -23.49
CA GLU A 692 13.91 -36.03 -24.92
C GLU A 692 12.86 -35.12 -25.56
N LEU A 693 13.24 -34.42 -26.65
CA LEU A 693 12.35 -33.49 -27.36
C LEU A 693 12.01 -34.06 -28.74
N CYS A 694 10.72 -34.12 -29.05
CA CYS A 694 10.18 -34.61 -30.32
C CYS A 694 9.26 -33.58 -30.98
N HIS A 695 9.18 -33.61 -32.30
CA HIS A 695 8.10 -32.99 -33.08
C HIS A 695 7.16 -34.09 -33.58
N THR A 696 5.87 -33.78 -33.75
CA THR A 696 4.91 -34.61 -34.49
C THR A 696 4.17 -33.69 -35.45
N ASP A 697 4.27 -33.97 -36.75
CA ASP A 697 3.65 -33.15 -37.78
C ASP A 697 2.13 -33.37 -37.90
N MET A 698 1.48 -32.55 -38.72
CA MET A 698 0.03 -32.61 -38.96
C MET A 698 -0.46 -33.91 -39.63
N THR A 699 0.44 -34.82 -40.05
CA THR A 699 0.10 -36.17 -40.52
C THR A 699 0.18 -37.23 -39.41
N GLY A 700 0.64 -36.85 -38.20
CA GLY A 700 0.90 -37.75 -37.09
C GLY A 700 2.31 -38.39 -37.11
N LYS A 701 3.19 -37.97 -38.03
CA LYS A 701 4.56 -38.50 -38.11
C LYS A 701 5.43 -37.86 -37.03
N LYS A 702 5.87 -38.67 -36.07
CA LYS A 702 6.76 -38.26 -34.98
C LYS A 702 8.24 -38.33 -35.37
N GLN A 703 9.00 -37.29 -35.05
CA GLN A 703 10.45 -37.17 -35.26
C GLN A 703 11.15 -36.78 -33.95
N LEU A 704 12.23 -37.49 -33.61
CA LEU A 704 13.15 -37.11 -32.54
C LEU A 704 13.98 -35.89 -32.96
N LEU A 705 14.00 -34.84 -32.13
CA LEU A 705 14.81 -33.63 -32.33
C LEU A 705 16.09 -33.65 -31.50
N GLY A 706 16.09 -34.42 -30.41
CA GLY A 706 17.30 -34.76 -29.64
C GLY A 706 16.99 -35.10 -28.19
N LYS A 707 17.92 -35.79 -27.53
CA LYS A 707 17.89 -36.09 -26.10
C LYS A 707 19.03 -35.38 -25.37
N ARG A 708 18.75 -34.83 -24.20
CA ARG A 708 19.72 -34.17 -23.32
C ARG A 708 19.61 -34.76 -21.92
N ASN A 709 20.75 -35.08 -21.33
CA ASN A 709 20.83 -35.58 -19.96
C ASN A 709 21.39 -34.44 -19.10
N TYR A 710 20.79 -34.14 -17.94
CA TYR A 710 21.43 -33.28 -16.95
C TYR A 710 22.69 -34.00 -16.47
N SER A 711 23.86 -33.44 -16.80
CA SER A 711 25.13 -34.18 -16.84
C SER A 711 25.70 -34.44 -15.46
N ARG A 712 25.40 -33.55 -14.49
CA ARG A 712 26.01 -33.59 -13.17
C ARG A 712 25.14 -32.90 -12.12
N LEU A 713 25.10 -33.51 -10.93
CA LEU A 713 24.77 -32.81 -9.69
C LEU A 713 26.09 -32.21 -9.17
N LEU A 714 26.15 -30.88 -9.10
CA LEU A 714 27.32 -30.13 -8.65
C LEU A 714 27.14 -29.64 -7.22
N PRO A 715 28.18 -29.70 -6.38
CA PRO A 715 28.16 -29.05 -5.06
C PRO A 715 28.30 -27.53 -5.18
N ALA A 716 27.79 -26.83 -4.17
CA ALA A 716 28.19 -25.47 -3.82
C ALA A 716 29.56 -25.45 -3.11
N THR A 717 30.08 -24.27 -2.78
CA THR A 717 31.45 -24.04 -2.24
C THR A 717 31.91 -25.04 -1.18
N ASP A 718 31.09 -25.30 -0.16
CA ASP A 718 31.40 -26.17 0.99
C ASP A 718 30.77 -27.58 0.86
N ASN A 719 30.13 -27.88 -0.27
CA ASN A 719 29.36 -29.10 -0.55
C ASN A 719 28.11 -29.28 0.33
N ILE A 720 27.55 -28.20 0.91
CA ILE A 720 26.36 -28.27 1.75
C ILE A 720 25.10 -28.31 0.88
N HIS A 721 25.03 -27.42 -0.11
CA HIS A 721 23.99 -27.43 -1.13
C HIS A 721 24.49 -27.96 -2.48
N SER A 722 23.56 -28.27 -3.38
CA SER A 722 23.88 -28.79 -4.71
C SER A 722 22.79 -28.44 -5.74
N TYR A 723 23.20 -28.37 -7.01
CA TYR A 723 22.39 -27.95 -8.16
C TYR A 723 22.67 -28.82 -9.39
N ARG A 724 21.75 -28.81 -10.37
CA ARG A 724 21.87 -29.59 -11.61
C ARG A 724 22.25 -28.68 -12.77
N VAL A 725 23.14 -29.14 -13.65
CA VAL A 725 23.46 -28.45 -14.91
C VAL A 725 23.45 -29.39 -16.12
N TYR A 726 23.27 -28.81 -17.30
CA TYR A 726 23.41 -29.45 -18.60
C TYR A 726 24.72 -29.03 -19.29
N GLU A 727 25.63 -29.99 -19.47
CA GLU A 727 26.84 -29.85 -20.30
C GLU A 727 26.59 -30.40 -21.71
N ALA A 728 27.01 -29.67 -22.75
CA ALA A 728 27.14 -30.21 -24.11
C ALA A 728 28.42 -31.04 -24.29
N SER A 729 29.50 -30.63 -23.60
CA SER A 729 30.75 -31.38 -23.41
C SER A 729 31.35 -31.02 -22.04
N ARG A 730 32.26 -31.87 -21.52
CA ARG A 730 32.96 -31.61 -20.25
C ARG A 730 33.87 -30.36 -20.27
N ASP A 731 34.21 -29.89 -21.46
CA ASP A 731 35.05 -28.71 -21.70
C ASP A 731 34.22 -27.43 -21.89
N THR A 732 32.89 -27.52 -21.78
CA THR A 732 31.98 -26.37 -21.84
C THR A 732 32.03 -25.62 -20.51
N ALA A 733 32.31 -24.31 -20.54
CA ALA A 733 32.22 -23.46 -19.35
C ALA A 733 30.78 -23.46 -18.78
N ILE A 734 30.64 -23.75 -17.49
CA ILE A 734 29.35 -23.77 -16.80
C ILE A 734 28.90 -22.33 -16.55
N SER A 735 27.67 -22.02 -16.93
CA SER A 735 27.02 -20.73 -16.76
C SER A 735 25.59 -20.89 -16.24
N HIS A 736 24.97 -19.78 -15.84
CA HIS A 736 23.57 -19.76 -15.40
C HIS A 736 22.58 -20.40 -16.40
N LYS A 737 22.83 -20.28 -17.71
CA LYS A 737 21.98 -20.85 -18.77
C LYS A 737 22.05 -22.38 -18.85
N ASN A 738 23.05 -23.00 -18.21
CA ASN A 738 23.16 -24.46 -18.12
C ASN A 738 22.20 -25.07 -17.08
N LEU A 739 21.47 -24.26 -16.29
CA LEU A 739 20.41 -24.74 -15.40
C LEU A 739 19.17 -25.25 -16.19
N TYR A 740 19.02 -24.85 -17.45
CA TYR A 740 17.92 -25.25 -18.34
C TYR A 740 18.40 -25.78 -19.71
N LEU A 741 17.46 -26.25 -20.54
CA LEU A 741 17.76 -26.92 -21.80
C LEU A 741 17.23 -26.10 -23.00
N THR A 742 18.09 -25.75 -23.96
CA THR A 742 17.72 -24.89 -25.11
C THR A 742 18.10 -25.49 -26.46
N TRP A 743 17.12 -25.74 -27.34
CA TRP A 743 17.29 -26.21 -28.72
C TRP A 743 16.99 -25.11 -29.75
N GLU A 744 17.59 -25.22 -30.95
CA GLU A 744 17.43 -24.27 -32.05
C GLU A 744 16.87 -24.98 -33.29
N ILE A 745 15.55 -24.84 -33.51
CA ILE A 745 14.73 -25.74 -34.34
C ILE A 745 13.97 -24.91 -35.40
N PRO A 746 13.97 -25.27 -36.70
CA PRO A 746 13.09 -24.61 -37.67
C PRO A 746 11.62 -24.80 -37.30
N TYR A 747 10.78 -23.78 -37.54
CA TYR A 747 9.34 -23.92 -37.33
C TYR A 747 8.72 -24.93 -38.33
N GLN A 748 7.82 -25.77 -37.83
CA GLN A 748 6.97 -26.64 -38.63
C GLN A 748 5.66 -26.86 -37.87
N GLU A 749 4.51 -26.69 -38.54
CA GLU A 749 3.20 -26.87 -37.92
C GLU A 749 3.02 -28.30 -37.38
N GLY A 750 2.51 -28.43 -36.15
CA GLY A 750 2.42 -29.71 -35.45
C GLY A 750 2.47 -29.56 -33.92
N THR A 751 2.99 -30.57 -33.24
CA THR A 751 3.17 -30.62 -31.77
C THR A 751 4.62 -30.88 -31.40
N LEU A 752 5.19 -30.05 -30.54
CA LEU A 752 6.39 -30.40 -29.77
C LEU A 752 5.99 -31.13 -28.50
N GLU A 753 6.71 -32.21 -28.19
CA GLU A 753 6.53 -33.04 -26.99
C GLU A 753 7.88 -33.24 -26.31
N ALA A 754 7.94 -32.95 -25.02
CA ALA A 754 9.07 -33.25 -24.16
C ALA A 754 8.74 -34.48 -23.30
N ILE A 755 9.72 -35.35 -23.11
CA ILE A 755 9.59 -36.59 -22.34
C ILE A 755 10.69 -36.59 -21.27
N ALA A 756 10.29 -36.54 -20.00
CA ALA A 756 11.20 -36.64 -18.86
C ALA A 756 11.58 -38.10 -18.58
N TYR A 757 12.82 -38.30 -18.13
CA TYR A 757 13.36 -39.60 -17.74
C TYR A 757 14.04 -39.51 -16.36
N ASP A 758 13.89 -40.58 -15.58
CA ASP A 758 14.64 -40.78 -14.33
C ASP A 758 16.08 -41.26 -14.59
N LYS A 759 16.89 -41.29 -13.53
CA LYS A 759 18.28 -41.78 -13.52
C LYS A 759 18.46 -43.24 -13.99
N LYS A 760 17.37 -44.02 -14.10
CA LYS A 760 17.37 -45.40 -14.63
C LYS A 760 16.95 -45.46 -16.10
N GLY A 761 16.62 -44.34 -16.72
CA GLY A 761 16.12 -44.26 -18.09
C GLY A 761 14.64 -44.63 -18.24
N LYS A 762 13.86 -44.65 -17.15
CA LYS A 762 12.41 -44.83 -17.19
C LYS A 762 11.73 -43.49 -17.46
N ILE A 763 10.71 -43.47 -18.32
CA ILE A 763 9.86 -42.28 -18.55
C ILE A 763 9.13 -41.91 -17.26
N ILE A 764 9.13 -40.62 -16.95
CA ILE A 764 8.32 -39.99 -15.91
C ILE A 764 7.02 -39.48 -16.55
N THR A 765 5.87 -39.99 -16.10
CA THR A 765 4.55 -39.69 -16.68
C THR A 765 3.75 -38.64 -15.92
N GLU A 766 4.11 -38.39 -14.66
CA GLU A 766 3.47 -37.40 -13.79
C GLU A 766 4.40 -36.18 -13.72
N THR A 767 4.02 -35.11 -14.41
CA THR A 767 4.88 -33.91 -14.57
C THR A 767 4.07 -32.62 -14.54
N HIS A 768 4.59 -31.59 -13.88
CA HIS A 768 3.96 -30.29 -13.74
C HIS A 768 4.54 -29.29 -14.77
N GLY A 769 3.66 -28.62 -15.52
CA GLY A 769 4.02 -27.71 -16.61
C GLY A 769 3.61 -28.22 -18.00
N ASN A 770 4.01 -27.48 -19.04
CA ASN A 770 3.67 -27.78 -20.43
C ASN A 770 4.59 -28.88 -20.98
N SER A 771 4.26 -30.15 -20.79
CA SER A 771 4.99 -31.27 -21.42
C SER A 771 4.78 -31.35 -22.94
N LYS A 772 3.79 -30.62 -23.49
CA LYS A 772 3.54 -30.47 -24.93
C LYS A 772 3.11 -29.04 -25.28
N VAL A 773 3.55 -28.55 -26.43
CA VAL A 773 3.07 -27.30 -27.06
C VAL A 773 2.75 -27.58 -28.53
N ARG A 774 1.68 -26.98 -29.05
CA ARG A 774 1.10 -27.33 -30.35
C ARG A 774 0.60 -26.13 -31.11
N SER A 775 0.59 -26.24 -32.43
CA SER A 775 -0.07 -25.30 -33.32
C SER A 775 -1.58 -25.42 -33.17
N PHE A 776 -2.23 -24.30 -32.85
CA PHE A 776 -3.66 -24.22 -32.59
C PHE A 776 -4.47 -23.66 -33.78
N GLY A 777 -5.77 -23.93 -33.77
CA GLY A 777 -6.74 -23.42 -34.74
C GLY A 777 -7.30 -22.04 -34.39
N GLN A 778 -8.44 -21.69 -34.98
CA GLN A 778 -9.17 -20.46 -34.67
C GLN A 778 -10.01 -20.59 -33.38
N PRO A 779 -10.21 -19.51 -32.60
CA PRO A 779 -11.08 -19.49 -31.42
C PRO A 779 -12.48 -20.04 -31.69
N ASN A 780 -12.92 -21.01 -30.87
CA ASN A 780 -14.19 -21.72 -31.04
C ASN A 780 -15.07 -21.74 -29.79
N LYS A 781 -14.45 -21.88 -28.59
CA LYS A 781 -15.17 -22.09 -27.33
C LYS A 781 -14.45 -21.45 -26.16
N LEU A 782 -15.19 -21.22 -25.08
CA LEU A 782 -14.63 -20.93 -23.77
C LEU A 782 -14.57 -22.22 -22.94
N HIS A 783 -13.66 -22.27 -21.97
CA HIS A 783 -13.60 -23.30 -20.92
C HIS A 783 -13.56 -22.63 -19.54
N LEU A 784 -14.10 -23.29 -18.50
CA LEU A 784 -14.17 -22.75 -17.13
C LEU A 784 -13.56 -23.75 -16.14
N THR A 785 -12.57 -23.31 -15.36
CA THR A 785 -11.87 -24.12 -14.34
C THR A 785 -11.85 -23.37 -13.02
N THR A 786 -12.40 -23.95 -11.95
CA THR A 786 -12.26 -23.37 -10.59
C THR A 786 -10.91 -23.78 -9.99
N SER A 787 -9.93 -22.88 -9.96
CA SER A 787 -8.62 -23.16 -9.34
C SER A 787 -8.63 -22.98 -7.82
N LYS A 788 -9.57 -22.22 -7.26
CA LYS A 788 -9.86 -22.21 -5.81
C LYS A 788 -11.33 -21.97 -5.52
N CYS A 789 -11.92 -22.72 -4.59
CA CYS A 789 -13.18 -22.40 -3.93
C CYS A 789 -13.29 -23.14 -2.59
N PRO A 790 -13.52 -22.45 -1.46
CA PRO A 790 -13.92 -23.10 -0.21
C PRO A 790 -15.24 -23.88 -0.39
N LYS A 791 -15.34 -25.08 0.20
CA LYS A 791 -16.62 -25.82 0.26
C LYS A 791 -17.55 -25.26 1.35
N GLN A 792 -16.95 -24.84 2.46
CA GLN A 792 -17.61 -24.16 3.57
C GLN A 792 -17.28 -22.67 3.45
N VAL A 793 -18.30 -21.81 3.36
CA VAL A 793 -18.18 -20.40 2.97
C VAL A 793 -18.64 -19.44 4.06
N SER A 794 -18.12 -18.22 4.01
CA SER A 794 -18.64 -17.04 4.72
C SER A 794 -18.87 -15.91 3.71
N ASP A 795 -19.41 -14.79 4.19
CA ASP A 795 -19.55 -13.53 3.45
C ASP A 795 -18.19 -12.84 3.11
N ASN A 796 -17.07 -13.53 3.36
CA ASN A 796 -15.71 -13.16 2.98
C ASN A 796 -14.99 -14.24 2.15
N SER A 797 -15.63 -15.38 1.88
CA SER A 797 -15.01 -16.44 1.06
C SER A 797 -14.96 -16.09 -0.42
N LEU A 798 -13.83 -16.38 -1.05
CA LEU A 798 -13.60 -16.12 -2.48
C LEU A 798 -13.41 -17.41 -3.28
N ALA A 799 -14.03 -17.46 -4.45
CA ALA A 799 -13.72 -18.43 -5.50
C ALA A 799 -12.98 -17.76 -6.65
N TYR A 800 -12.03 -18.49 -7.23
CA TYR A 800 -11.22 -18.12 -8.38
C TYR A 800 -11.56 -19.06 -9.52
N VAL A 801 -12.12 -18.51 -10.61
CA VAL A 801 -12.55 -19.27 -11.79
C VAL A 801 -11.82 -18.76 -13.02
N GLU A 802 -10.95 -19.59 -13.54
CA GLU A 802 -10.15 -19.34 -14.73
C GLU A 802 -10.97 -19.65 -15.97
N ILE A 803 -10.84 -18.79 -16.98
CA ILE A 803 -11.56 -18.86 -18.24
C ILE A 803 -10.52 -18.85 -19.36
N SER A 804 -10.40 -19.96 -20.10
CA SER A 804 -9.52 -20.02 -21.28
C SER A 804 -10.31 -19.95 -22.58
N VAL A 805 -9.69 -19.35 -23.60
CA VAL A 805 -10.15 -19.38 -24.99
C VAL A 805 -9.55 -20.60 -25.67
N GLN A 806 -10.39 -21.45 -26.26
CA GLN A 806 -9.98 -22.70 -26.89
C GLN A 806 -10.43 -22.80 -28.34
N ASP A 807 -9.68 -23.58 -29.13
CA ASP A 807 -10.10 -24.02 -30.46
C ASP A 807 -11.22 -25.09 -30.38
N GLN A 808 -11.63 -25.62 -31.53
CA GLN A 808 -12.72 -26.60 -31.59
C GLN A 808 -12.39 -27.88 -30.80
N ASP A 809 -11.12 -28.28 -30.80
CA ASP A 809 -10.62 -29.57 -30.31
C ASP A 809 -10.35 -29.52 -28.79
N GLY A 810 -10.06 -28.33 -28.24
CA GLY A 810 -9.88 -28.10 -26.79
C GLY A 810 -8.48 -27.66 -26.43
N HIS A 811 -7.78 -27.02 -27.36
CA HIS A 811 -6.46 -26.48 -27.15
C HIS A 811 -6.60 -25.00 -26.77
N ASP A 812 -6.00 -24.60 -25.64
CA ASP A 812 -5.88 -23.20 -25.26
C ASP A 812 -5.12 -22.41 -26.35
N ILE A 813 -5.66 -21.26 -26.75
CA ILE A 813 -5.13 -20.40 -27.81
C ILE A 813 -4.36 -19.25 -27.15
N THR A 814 -3.04 -19.30 -27.19
CA THR A 814 -2.18 -18.43 -26.37
C THR A 814 -2.00 -17.01 -26.91
N ASP A 815 -2.57 -16.68 -28.08
CA ASP A 815 -2.59 -15.32 -28.64
C ASP A 815 -4.00 -14.67 -28.61
N ALA A 816 -5.01 -15.39 -28.10
CA ALA A 816 -6.38 -14.91 -28.08
C ALA A 816 -6.61 -13.78 -27.06
N SER A 817 -7.20 -12.68 -27.54
CA SER A 817 -7.60 -11.51 -26.74
C SER A 817 -9.12 -11.23 -26.75
N ASN A 818 -9.92 -12.29 -26.92
CA ASN A 818 -11.38 -12.19 -27.00
C ASN A 818 -11.99 -11.49 -25.77
N ARG A 819 -12.91 -10.54 -25.99
CA ARG A 819 -13.70 -9.89 -24.93
C ARG A 819 -14.76 -10.86 -24.39
N ILE A 820 -14.62 -11.25 -23.14
CA ILE A 820 -15.46 -12.22 -22.44
C ILE A 820 -16.32 -11.49 -21.41
N THR A 821 -17.64 -11.67 -21.47
CA THR A 821 -18.60 -11.27 -20.44
C THR A 821 -18.85 -12.44 -19.49
N VAL A 822 -18.85 -12.17 -18.19
CA VAL A 822 -19.10 -13.13 -17.11
C VAL A 822 -20.35 -12.74 -16.35
N SER A 823 -21.18 -13.74 -16.02
CA SER A 823 -22.37 -13.59 -15.18
C SER A 823 -22.36 -14.65 -14.07
N VAL A 824 -22.72 -14.24 -12.87
CA VAL A 824 -22.76 -15.07 -11.65
C VAL A 824 -24.16 -14.97 -11.05
N THR A 825 -24.71 -16.10 -10.60
CA THR A 825 -26.03 -16.20 -9.97
C THR A 825 -25.99 -17.25 -8.84
N GLY A 826 -26.89 -17.13 -7.87
CA GLY A 826 -26.87 -17.94 -6.63
C GLY A 826 -26.34 -17.15 -5.43
N PRO A 827 -25.87 -17.81 -4.35
CA PRO A 827 -25.35 -17.16 -3.13
C PRO A 827 -23.94 -16.58 -3.32
N ALA A 828 -23.71 -15.84 -4.40
CA ALA A 828 -22.44 -15.24 -4.75
C ALA A 828 -22.58 -14.08 -5.74
N ARG A 829 -21.57 -13.21 -5.77
CA ARG A 829 -21.43 -12.08 -6.70
C ARG A 829 -20.06 -12.07 -7.37
N LEU A 830 -19.98 -11.59 -8.61
CA LEU A 830 -18.71 -11.24 -9.23
C LEU A 830 -18.10 -10.06 -8.45
N LEU A 831 -16.81 -10.16 -8.11
CA LEU A 831 -16.08 -9.12 -7.36
C LEU A 831 -15.01 -8.44 -8.22
N ALA A 832 -14.35 -9.20 -9.11
CA ALA A 832 -13.43 -8.65 -10.11
C ALA A 832 -13.25 -9.59 -11.33
N LEU A 833 -12.82 -9.01 -12.45
CA LEU A 833 -12.22 -9.70 -13.60
C LEU A 833 -10.79 -9.21 -13.81
N ASP A 834 -9.81 -10.10 -13.87
CA ASP A 834 -8.39 -9.77 -14.11
C ASP A 834 -7.78 -10.69 -15.17
N ASN A 835 -6.93 -10.15 -16.02
CA ASN A 835 -6.22 -10.86 -17.08
C ASN A 835 -4.69 -10.79 -16.95
N GLY A 836 -4.14 -10.02 -16.00
CA GLY A 836 -2.69 -9.86 -15.87
C GLY A 836 -2.02 -9.10 -17.02
N ASP A 837 -2.78 -8.35 -17.84
CA ASP A 837 -2.20 -7.44 -18.82
C ASP A 837 -1.84 -6.09 -18.15
N PRO A 838 -0.56 -5.67 -18.17
CA PRO A 838 -0.17 -4.38 -17.63
C PRO A 838 -0.76 -3.18 -18.37
N THR A 839 -1.15 -3.33 -19.63
CA THR A 839 -1.69 -2.25 -20.49
C THR A 839 -3.22 -2.13 -20.48
N ASP A 840 -3.95 -3.08 -19.89
CA ASP A 840 -5.42 -3.08 -19.90
C ASP A 840 -6.02 -2.21 -18.77
N HIS A 841 -6.38 -0.97 -19.11
CA HIS A 841 -7.00 0.02 -18.22
C HIS A 841 -8.49 -0.17 -17.96
N GLN A 842 -9.11 -1.25 -18.45
CA GLN A 842 -10.51 -1.49 -18.13
C GLN A 842 -10.70 -1.67 -16.60
N SER A 843 -11.85 -1.23 -16.07
CA SER A 843 -12.17 -1.43 -14.66
C SER A 843 -12.13 -2.91 -14.28
N TYR A 844 -11.49 -3.21 -13.15
CA TYR A 844 -11.50 -4.56 -12.58
C TYR A 844 -12.89 -4.99 -12.12
N GLN A 845 -13.82 -4.05 -11.86
CA GLN A 845 -15.19 -4.35 -11.43
C GLN A 845 -16.17 -4.60 -12.58
N ASP A 846 -15.75 -4.43 -13.84
CA ASP A 846 -16.60 -4.69 -15.00
C ASP A 846 -17.02 -6.16 -15.09
N ASN A 847 -18.24 -6.39 -15.60
CA ASN A 847 -18.73 -7.75 -15.89
C ASN A 847 -18.10 -8.39 -17.15
N ASN A 848 -17.18 -7.70 -17.82
CA ASN A 848 -16.52 -8.21 -19.03
C ASN A 848 -15.10 -7.65 -19.17
N ARG A 849 -14.16 -8.43 -19.70
CA ARG A 849 -12.75 -8.02 -19.93
C ARG A 849 -12.18 -8.77 -21.14
N GLN A 850 -11.08 -8.31 -21.73
CA GLN A 850 -10.36 -9.12 -22.72
C GLN A 850 -9.58 -10.24 -22.03
N ALA A 851 -9.49 -11.41 -22.67
CA ALA A 851 -8.45 -12.37 -22.33
C ALA A 851 -7.06 -11.78 -22.63
N PHE A 852 -6.04 -12.19 -21.88
CA PHE A 852 -4.64 -11.91 -22.19
C PHE A 852 -3.86 -13.23 -22.27
N ALA A 853 -3.12 -13.40 -23.36
CA ALA A 853 -2.54 -14.66 -23.80
C ALA A 853 -3.48 -15.87 -23.59
N GLY A 854 -4.71 -15.76 -24.09
CA GLY A 854 -5.72 -16.81 -24.03
C GLY A 854 -6.51 -16.98 -22.72
N LYS A 855 -6.17 -16.25 -21.64
CA LYS A 855 -6.78 -16.45 -20.31
C LYS A 855 -7.40 -15.19 -19.70
N LEU A 856 -8.44 -15.40 -18.88
CA LEU A 856 -9.09 -14.41 -18.02
C LEU A 856 -9.45 -15.07 -16.68
N LEU A 857 -9.27 -14.37 -15.55
CA LEU A 857 -9.75 -14.80 -14.23
C LEU A 857 -11.04 -14.07 -13.86
N ALA A 858 -11.99 -14.79 -13.29
CA ALA A 858 -13.11 -14.25 -12.53
C ALA A 858 -12.94 -14.52 -11.03
N ILE A 859 -13.00 -13.47 -10.22
CA ILE A 859 -12.98 -13.53 -8.76
C ILE A 859 -14.41 -13.34 -8.24
N VAL A 860 -14.91 -14.31 -7.48
CA VAL A 860 -16.31 -14.40 -7.06
C VAL A 860 -16.41 -14.47 -5.54
N GLN A 861 -17.12 -13.53 -4.93
CA GLN A 861 -17.35 -13.47 -3.49
C GLN A 861 -18.67 -14.18 -3.14
N MET A 862 -18.64 -15.04 -2.13
CA MET A 862 -19.81 -15.72 -1.60
C MET A 862 -20.62 -14.80 -0.67
N THR A 863 -21.94 -15.00 -0.57
CA THR A 863 -22.78 -14.31 0.44
C THR A 863 -22.64 -14.93 1.83
N GLY A 864 -22.07 -16.14 1.92
CA GLY A 864 -22.00 -16.95 3.14
C GLY A 864 -23.12 -17.99 3.26
N ASP A 865 -24.14 -17.93 2.40
CA ASP A 865 -25.27 -18.86 2.41
C ASP A 865 -24.95 -20.20 1.73
N SER A 866 -25.62 -21.27 2.17
CA SER A 866 -25.63 -22.56 1.48
C SER A 866 -26.39 -22.47 0.15
N GLY A 867 -25.85 -23.04 -0.94
CA GLY A 867 -26.57 -23.10 -2.20
C GLY A 867 -25.75 -23.49 -3.42
N GLN A 868 -26.31 -23.18 -4.60
CA GLN A 868 -25.72 -23.47 -5.90
C GLN A 868 -25.35 -22.15 -6.60
N VAL A 869 -24.05 -21.94 -6.82
CA VAL A 869 -23.51 -20.81 -7.58
C VAL A 869 -23.37 -21.24 -9.03
N LEU A 870 -24.02 -20.52 -9.94
CA LEU A 870 -23.94 -20.74 -11.39
C LEU A 870 -23.19 -19.58 -12.05
N LEU A 871 -22.06 -19.92 -12.66
CA LEU A 871 -21.26 -19.03 -13.51
C LEU A 871 -21.55 -19.32 -14.99
N LYS A 872 -21.54 -18.27 -15.81
CA LYS A 872 -21.65 -18.34 -17.26
C LYS A 872 -20.74 -17.29 -17.90
N ALA A 873 -19.88 -17.74 -18.82
CA ALA A 873 -19.02 -16.88 -19.62
C ALA A 873 -19.42 -16.91 -21.11
N THR A 874 -19.38 -15.76 -21.78
CA THR A 874 -19.79 -15.57 -23.18
C THR A 874 -18.86 -14.62 -23.91
N SER A 875 -18.55 -14.90 -25.18
CA SER A 875 -17.85 -13.98 -26.08
C SER A 875 -18.47 -14.05 -27.48
N LYS A 876 -18.39 -12.95 -28.25
CA LYS A 876 -18.92 -12.90 -29.62
C LYS A 876 -18.22 -13.94 -30.49
N GLY A 877 -19.01 -14.82 -31.13
CA GLY A 877 -18.52 -15.89 -32.01
C GLY A 877 -18.04 -17.16 -31.31
N LEU A 878 -17.91 -17.19 -29.98
CA LEU A 878 -17.45 -18.38 -29.24
C LEU A 878 -18.62 -19.13 -28.60
N LYS A 879 -18.51 -20.47 -28.54
CA LYS A 879 -19.39 -21.31 -27.72
C LYS A 879 -19.23 -20.92 -26.25
N ALA A 880 -20.33 -20.50 -25.64
CA ALA A 880 -20.39 -20.09 -24.24
C ALA A 880 -20.13 -21.26 -23.27
N ALA A 881 -19.47 -20.96 -22.17
CA ALA A 881 -19.22 -21.92 -21.10
C ALA A 881 -20.08 -21.62 -19.86
N LYS A 882 -20.40 -22.67 -19.09
CA LYS A 882 -21.14 -22.59 -17.82
C LYS A 882 -20.50 -23.52 -16.81
N GLN A 883 -20.48 -23.13 -15.55
CA GLN A 883 -20.03 -23.98 -14.45
C GLN A 883 -20.94 -23.80 -13.23
N SER A 884 -21.18 -24.89 -12.52
CA SER A 884 -21.92 -24.88 -11.26
C SER A 884 -21.01 -25.28 -10.12
N ILE A 885 -21.03 -24.52 -9.03
CA ILE A 885 -20.32 -24.79 -7.78
C ILE A 885 -21.37 -24.91 -6.67
N LYS A 886 -21.23 -25.90 -5.77
CA LYS A 886 -22.12 -26.04 -4.60
C LYS A 886 -21.35 -25.69 -3.34
N VAL A 887 -21.89 -24.76 -2.56
CA VAL A 887 -21.29 -24.20 -1.34
C VAL A 887 -22.22 -24.39 -0.14
N TYR A 888 -21.65 -24.38 1.06
CA TYR A 888 -22.34 -24.61 2.32
C TYR A 888 -21.92 -23.54 3.33
N ALA A 889 -22.84 -23.03 4.14
CA ALA A 889 -22.54 -22.03 5.16
C ALA A 889 -21.67 -22.63 6.29
N ASN A 890 -20.58 -21.95 6.67
CA ASN A 890 -19.65 -22.40 7.74
C ASN A 890 -20.36 -22.70 9.08
N LYS A 891 -21.51 -22.07 9.33
CA LYS A 891 -22.45 -22.38 10.43
C LYS A 891 -23.86 -22.17 9.93
N GLU A 892 -24.80 -23.02 10.36
CA GLU A 892 -26.22 -22.67 10.39
C GLU A 892 -26.38 -21.35 11.17
N PRO A 893 -27.15 -20.35 10.68
CA PRO A 893 -27.45 -19.17 11.47
C PRO A 893 -28.19 -19.57 12.76
N LYS A 894 -27.89 -18.92 13.89
CA LYS A 894 -28.66 -19.11 15.14
C LYS A 894 -30.10 -18.63 14.93
N ALA A 895 -30.97 -19.55 14.51
CA ALA A 895 -32.24 -19.22 13.87
C ALA A 895 -33.12 -18.29 14.70
N GLY A 896 -33.63 -17.24 14.04
CA GLY A 896 -34.66 -16.35 14.59
C GLY A 896 -34.14 -15.12 15.32
N ALA A 897 -32.82 -14.90 15.39
CA ALA A 897 -32.25 -13.69 15.95
C ALA A 897 -32.45 -12.51 14.99
N ILE A 898 -33.01 -11.41 15.49
CA ILE A 898 -33.23 -10.17 14.72
C ILE A 898 -31.86 -9.55 14.36
N ASP A 899 -31.59 -9.33 13.08
CA ASP A 899 -30.30 -8.82 12.58
C ASP A 899 -30.40 -7.40 11.98
N ARG A 900 -31.53 -7.04 11.36
CA ARG A 900 -31.77 -5.72 10.76
C ARG A 900 -33.16 -5.16 11.06
N TYR A 901 -33.35 -3.86 10.81
CA TYR A 901 -34.63 -3.17 10.87
C TYR A 901 -34.72 -2.03 9.85
N ASP A 902 -35.90 -1.77 9.30
CA ASP A 902 -36.15 -0.70 8.34
C ASP A 902 -36.94 0.44 9.01
N MET A 903 -36.31 1.61 9.18
CA MET A 903 -36.94 2.76 9.85
C MET A 903 -36.42 4.10 9.33
N VAL A 904 -37.25 5.14 9.41
CA VAL A 904 -36.81 6.54 9.34
C VAL A 904 -35.80 6.80 10.45
N LYS A 905 -34.50 6.90 10.11
CA LYS A 905 -33.44 7.14 11.09
C LYS A 905 -33.29 8.61 11.45
N ASN A 906 -33.47 9.49 10.46
CA ASN A 906 -33.25 10.93 10.55
C ASN A 906 -34.57 11.69 10.33
N LEU A 907 -34.94 12.57 11.26
CA LEU A 907 -36.30 13.15 11.36
C LEU A 907 -36.29 14.69 11.31
N TYR A 908 -36.52 15.26 10.12
CA TYR A 908 -36.49 16.70 9.90
C TYR A 908 -37.82 17.39 10.28
N ILE A 909 -37.78 18.24 11.31
CA ILE A 909 -38.93 19.03 11.79
C ILE A 909 -38.64 20.53 11.92
N LYS A 910 -39.67 21.37 11.79
CA LYS A 910 -39.55 22.81 12.05
C LYS A 910 -39.54 23.09 13.57
N LYS A 911 -38.77 24.10 13.99
CA LYS A 911 -38.74 24.65 15.36
C LYS A 911 -40.14 25.06 15.87
N GLY A 912 -40.31 25.13 17.19
CA GLY A 912 -41.60 25.35 17.85
C GLY A 912 -42.61 24.18 17.84
N ARG A 913 -42.32 23.03 17.22
CA ARG A 913 -43.26 21.88 17.14
C ARG A 913 -43.40 21.17 18.50
N LYS A 914 -44.62 21.06 19.02
CA LYS A 914 -44.92 20.47 20.35
C LYS A 914 -44.93 18.94 20.42
N THR A 915 -44.94 18.23 19.28
CA THR A 915 -45.05 16.76 19.20
C THR A 915 -44.25 16.21 18.02
N LEU A 916 -43.85 14.93 18.12
CA LEU A 916 -43.12 14.22 17.07
C LEU A 916 -43.90 13.02 16.52
N PRO A 917 -43.85 12.76 15.19
CA PRO A 917 -44.46 11.57 14.59
C PRO A 917 -43.51 10.37 14.73
N LEU A 918 -43.33 9.88 15.96
CA LEU A 918 -42.55 8.68 16.22
C LEU A 918 -43.33 7.43 15.74
N PRO A 919 -42.71 6.49 15.02
CA PRO A 919 -43.38 5.27 14.56
C PRO A 919 -43.77 4.40 15.76
N LYS A 920 -44.89 3.66 15.65
CA LYS A 920 -45.34 2.72 16.69
C LYS A 920 -44.70 1.34 16.54
N THR A 921 -44.44 0.94 15.30
CA THR A 921 -43.90 -0.34 14.89
C THR A 921 -42.75 -0.12 13.92
N VAL A 922 -41.85 -1.11 13.83
CA VAL A 922 -40.75 -1.15 12.87
C VAL A 922 -40.74 -2.51 12.16
N LEU A 923 -40.41 -2.53 10.87
CA LEU A 923 -40.18 -3.79 10.16
C LEU A 923 -38.80 -4.31 10.57
N THR A 924 -38.77 -5.48 11.19
CA THR A 924 -37.55 -6.16 11.61
C THR A 924 -37.29 -7.37 10.71
N ARG A 925 -36.03 -7.65 10.43
CA ARG A 925 -35.59 -8.87 9.76
C ARG A 925 -34.79 -9.74 10.73
N ARG A 926 -34.91 -11.05 10.56
CA ARG A 926 -34.14 -12.08 11.25
C ARG A 926 -33.11 -12.72 10.33
N ASN A 927 -32.08 -13.30 10.94
CA ASN A 927 -31.00 -14.01 10.27
C ASN A 927 -31.40 -15.31 9.53
N ASN A 928 -32.66 -15.73 9.62
CA ASN A 928 -33.27 -16.79 8.81
C ASN A 928 -34.03 -16.25 7.58
N GLY A 929 -34.03 -14.93 7.35
CA GLY A 929 -34.80 -14.25 6.30
C GLY A 929 -36.26 -13.92 6.65
N GLU A 930 -36.71 -14.23 7.87
CA GLU A 930 -38.07 -13.90 8.33
C GLU A 930 -38.18 -12.40 8.66
N GLU A 931 -39.16 -11.73 8.04
CA GLU A 931 -39.49 -10.33 8.29
C GLU A 931 -40.78 -10.20 9.11
N LYS A 932 -40.80 -9.26 10.07
CA LYS A 932 -41.92 -9.07 11.00
C LYS A 932 -41.99 -7.64 11.53
N LEU A 933 -43.20 -7.08 11.57
CA LEU A 933 -43.49 -5.83 12.28
C LEU A 933 -43.47 -6.07 13.79
N GLU A 934 -42.70 -5.27 14.53
CA GLU A 934 -42.60 -5.35 15.99
C GLU A 934 -42.80 -3.97 16.65
N ASP A 935 -43.44 -3.94 17.82
CA ASP A 935 -43.80 -2.71 18.55
C ASP A 935 -42.59 -2.02 19.17
N ILE A 936 -42.63 -0.68 19.19
CA ILE A 936 -41.58 0.20 19.72
C ILE A 936 -42.02 0.87 21.02
N ILE A 937 -41.20 0.72 22.06
CA ILE A 937 -41.32 1.49 23.31
C ILE A 937 -40.28 2.62 23.26
N TRP A 938 -40.74 3.84 22.96
CA TRP A 938 -39.92 5.06 22.96
C TRP A 938 -39.77 5.64 24.38
N ASP A 939 -38.54 6.02 24.77
CA ASP A 939 -38.34 6.91 25.91
C ASP A 939 -38.78 8.33 25.54
N LYS A 940 -39.75 8.84 26.29
CA LYS A 940 -40.33 10.17 26.13
C LYS A 940 -40.05 11.09 27.32
N SER A 941 -39.33 10.61 28.34
CA SER A 941 -39.06 11.33 29.60
C SER A 941 -38.46 12.72 29.37
N SER A 942 -37.41 12.78 28.54
CA SER A 942 -36.69 14.01 28.19
C SER A 942 -37.25 14.77 26.98
N LEU A 943 -38.27 14.24 26.28
CA LEU A 943 -38.72 14.77 24.99
C LEU A 943 -39.27 16.20 25.08
N ALA A 944 -40.07 16.49 26.11
CA ALA A 944 -40.66 17.82 26.30
C ALA A 944 -39.63 18.90 26.70
N GLU A 945 -38.44 18.51 27.13
CA GLU A 945 -37.32 19.42 27.39
C GLU A 945 -36.46 19.61 26.14
N LYS A 946 -36.10 18.51 25.45
CA LYS A 946 -35.34 18.53 24.20
C LYS A 946 -36.03 19.41 23.13
N LEU A 947 -37.35 19.29 22.98
CA LEU A 947 -38.15 20.14 22.08
C LEU A 947 -38.16 21.64 22.46
N LYS A 948 -37.91 22.01 23.74
CA LYS A 948 -37.79 23.41 24.18
C LYS A 948 -36.40 24.00 23.93
N LYS A 949 -35.36 23.16 23.89
CA LYS A 949 -33.97 23.59 23.68
C LYS A 949 -33.68 23.94 22.22
N GLU A 950 -34.49 23.45 21.29
CA GLU A 950 -34.39 23.72 19.85
C GLU A 950 -33.00 23.44 19.23
N LEU A 951 -32.28 22.47 19.78
CA LEU A 951 -31.06 21.89 19.23
C LEU A 951 -31.38 20.49 18.66
N ASP A 952 -30.51 19.95 17.82
CA ASP A 952 -30.66 18.58 17.29
C ASP A 952 -30.44 17.53 18.41
N PHE A 953 -31.16 16.41 18.37
CA PHE A 953 -31.10 15.39 19.43
C PHE A 953 -31.54 13.98 18.99
N THR A 954 -30.94 12.95 19.60
CA THR A 954 -31.45 11.58 19.49
C THR A 954 -32.55 11.28 20.51
N ILE A 955 -33.53 10.48 20.08
CA ILE A 955 -34.53 9.81 20.92
C ILE A 955 -34.23 8.32 20.90
N ASN A 956 -34.11 7.73 22.09
CA ASN A 956 -33.88 6.30 22.26
C ASN A 956 -35.21 5.59 22.49
N GLY A 957 -35.28 4.34 22.03
CA GLY A 957 -36.38 3.42 22.26
C GLY A 957 -35.89 1.99 22.19
N ARG A 958 -36.83 1.04 22.21
CA ARG A 958 -36.53 -0.39 22.16
C ARG A 958 -37.62 -1.18 21.47
N LEU A 959 -37.25 -2.35 20.93
CA LEU A 959 -38.22 -3.36 20.52
C LEU A 959 -38.89 -3.96 21.76
N ALA A 960 -40.23 -3.97 21.79
CA ALA A 960 -41.01 -4.57 22.88
C ALA A 960 -40.82 -6.09 23.02
N SER A 961 -40.36 -6.75 21.95
CA SER A 961 -40.13 -8.19 21.84
C SER A 961 -38.84 -8.69 22.50
N SER A 962 -37.82 -7.84 22.57
CA SER A 962 -36.43 -8.29 22.81
C SER A 962 -35.53 -7.28 23.52
N ASP A 963 -36.07 -6.14 23.98
CA ASP A 963 -35.35 -5.01 24.61
C ASP A 963 -34.18 -4.45 23.77
N LYS A 964 -34.13 -4.78 22.46
CA LYS A 964 -33.07 -4.31 21.55
C LYS A 964 -33.19 -2.79 21.37
N PRO A 965 -32.12 -2.01 21.59
CA PRO A 965 -32.16 -0.57 21.47
C PRO A 965 -32.32 -0.15 20.00
N ILE A 966 -33.11 0.90 19.79
CA ILE A 966 -33.29 1.60 18.52
C ILE A 966 -33.35 3.10 18.78
N SER A 967 -33.02 3.92 17.78
CA SER A 967 -32.97 5.38 17.95
C SER A 967 -33.41 6.12 16.69
N ILE A 968 -33.90 7.35 16.89
CA ILE A 968 -34.18 8.32 15.82
C ILE A 968 -33.46 9.63 16.15
N ASN A 969 -32.72 10.17 15.18
CA ASN A 969 -32.13 11.49 15.23
C ASN A 969 -33.18 12.53 14.82
N VAL A 970 -33.35 13.59 15.62
CA VAL A 970 -34.32 14.67 15.38
C VAL A 970 -33.57 15.95 15.09
N PHE A 971 -33.85 16.54 13.94
CA PHE A 971 -33.20 17.75 13.46
C PHE A 971 -34.17 18.95 13.49
N MET A 972 -33.76 20.01 14.19
CA MET A 972 -34.58 21.16 14.56
C MET A 972 -34.38 22.33 13.59
N ILE A 973 -34.96 22.20 12.39
CA ILE A 973 -34.84 23.18 11.31
C ILE A 973 -35.53 24.50 11.70
N GLY A 974 -34.75 25.57 11.79
CA GLY A 974 -35.26 26.92 12.03
C GLY A 974 -35.86 27.57 10.78
N GLN A 975 -36.14 28.86 10.84
CA GLN A 975 -36.53 29.63 9.66
C GLN A 975 -35.34 29.74 8.71
N VAL A 976 -35.46 29.18 7.50
CA VAL A 976 -34.50 29.36 6.41
C VAL A 976 -34.72 30.71 5.73
N VAL A 977 -33.63 31.44 5.53
CA VAL A 977 -33.63 32.77 4.88
C VAL A 977 -32.95 32.78 3.51
N ALA A 978 -32.01 31.86 3.27
CA ALA A 978 -31.34 31.70 1.98
C ALA A 978 -30.93 30.24 1.75
N ILE A 979 -30.71 29.88 0.49
CA ILE A 979 -30.00 28.64 0.11
C ILE A 979 -28.52 28.98 -0.12
N LYS A 980 -27.64 28.03 0.14
CA LYS A 980 -26.22 28.15 -0.17
C LYS A 980 -26.01 28.10 -1.69
N THR A 981 -25.67 29.24 -2.28
CA THR A 981 -25.25 29.36 -3.68
C THR A 981 -24.08 28.43 -3.96
N ILE A 982 -24.18 27.65 -5.03
CA ILE A 982 -23.15 26.72 -5.47
C ILE A 982 -22.36 27.36 -6.62
N SER A 983 -21.07 27.00 -6.74
CA SER A 983 -20.22 27.40 -7.86
C SER A 983 -19.55 26.16 -8.44
N ILE A 984 -19.62 26.03 -9.76
CA ILE A 984 -19.20 24.84 -10.52
C ILE A 984 -18.25 25.33 -11.62
N LEU A 985 -17.17 24.59 -11.87
CA LEU A 985 -16.23 24.87 -12.95
C LEU A 985 -16.30 23.72 -13.95
N ALA A 986 -16.91 23.97 -15.12
CA ALA A 986 -17.01 23.02 -16.21
C ALA A 986 -15.77 23.15 -17.12
N LEU A 987 -15.19 22.00 -17.50
CA LEU A 987 -14.16 21.96 -18.54
C LEU A 987 -14.82 21.77 -19.92
N GLU A 988 -14.17 22.35 -20.92
CA GLU A 988 -14.60 22.27 -22.32
C GLU A 988 -14.54 20.83 -22.83
N GLY A 989 -15.72 20.22 -23.06
CA GLY A 989 -15.88 18.81 -23.45
C GLY A 989 -16.38 17.86 -22.35
N GLU A 990 -16.42 18.28 -21.08
CA GLU A 990 -16.95 17.45 -19.98
C GLU A 990 -18.46 17.61 -19.78
N SER A 991 -19.11 16.57 -19.27
CA SER A 991 -20.54 16.57 -18.93
C SER A 991 -20.78 17.31 -17.61
N ILE A 992 -21.76 18.22 -17.59
CA ILE A 992 -22.03 19.10 -16.46
C ILE A 992 -22.85 18.36 -15.39
N LEU A 993 -22.23 18.07 -14.25
CA LEU A 993 -22.91 17.49 -13.09
C LEU A 993 -23.38 18.59 -12.13
N LEU A 994 -24.69 18.78 -12.03
CA LEU A 994 -25.33 19.58 -10.99
C LEU A 994 -25.55 18.72 -9.73
N PRO A 995 -25.37 19.26 -8.52
CA PRO A 995 -25.59 18.50 -7.29
C PRO A 995 -27.09 18.31 -7.03
N GLU A 996 -27.47 17.11 -6.58
CA GLU A 996 -28.87 16.73 -6.32
C GLU A 996 -29.43 17.35 -5.02
N THR A 997 -28.55 17.82 -4.14
CA THR A 997 -28.89 18.40 -2.83
C THR A 997 -28.10 19.68 -2.55
N VAL A 998 -28.64 20.56 -1.70
CA VAL A 998 -28.01 21.83 -1.28
C VAL A 998 -28.23 22.11 0.20
N GLN A 999 -27.36 22.92 0.81
CA GLN A 999 -27.51 23.37 2.20
C GLN A 999 -28.24 24.72 2.30
N ALA A 1000 -28.86 24.98 3.45
CA ALA A 1000 -29.66 26.19 3.69
C ALA A 1000 -29.07 27.04 4.83
N TYR A 1001 -29.25 28.36 4.78
CA TYR A 1001 -28.92 29.28 5.87
C TYR A 1001 -30.15 29.61 6.71
N LEU A 1002 -30.01 29.50 8.04
CA LEU A 1002 -31.00 29.93 9.02
C LEU A 1002 -30.97 31.45 9.23
N ALA A 1003 -32.06 32.00 9.78
CA ALA A 1003 -32.21 33.43 10.10
C ALA A 1003 -31.14 34.00 11.07
N ASN A 1004 -30.41 33.14 11.79
CA ASN A 1004 -29.28 33.52 12.65
C ASN A 1004 -27.90 33.42 11.95
N GLY A 1005 -27.88 33.25 10.62
CA GLY A 1005 -26.66 33.11 9.81
C GLY A 1005 -26.00 31.73 9.85
N GLN A 1006 -26.49 30.79 10.66
CA GLN A 1006 -25.93 29.43 10.71
C GLN A 1006 -26.34 28.61 9.48
N LEU A 1007 -25.39 27.84 8.96
CA LEU A 1007 -25.65 26.85 7.91
C LEU A 1007 -26.28 25.59 8.53
N VAL A 1008 -27.43 25.18 7.99
CA VAL A 1008 -28.09 23.92 8.31
C VAL A 1008 -27.19 22.77 7.86
N GLN A 1009 -26.95 21.80 8.76
CA GLN A 1009 -26.13 20.62 8.44
C GLN A 1009 -26.82 19.73 7.39
N SER A 1010 -28.12 19.54 7.57
CA SER A 1010 -29.04 18.87 6.65
C SER A 1010 -28.95 19.45 5.24
N GLN A 1011 -28.90 18.56 4.26
CA GLN A 1011 -29.01 18.92 2.85
C GLN A 1011 -30.45 18.68 2.39
N PHE A 1012 -30.91 19.47 1.43
CA PHE A 1012 -32.27 19.43 0.90
C PHE A 1012 -32.23 19.19 -0.61
N PRO A 1013 -33.07 18.30 -1.17
CA PRO A 1013 -33.13 18.08 -2.62
C PRO A 1013 -33.42 19.37 -3.40
N VAL A 1014 -32.75 19.53 -4.53
CA VAL A 1014 -32.92 20.67 -5.45
C VAL A 1014 -33.38 20.17 -6.82
N ILE A 1015 -34.38 20.84 -7.38
CA ILE A 1015 -34.84 20.61 -8.74
C ILE A 1015 -34.34 21.79 -9.59
N TRP A 1016 -33.32 21.55 -10.42
CA TRP A 1016 -32.74 22.56 -11.31
C TRP A 1016 -33.63 22.80 -12.54
N GLU A 1017 -33.66 24.05 -13.03
CA GLU A 1017 -34.54 24.51 -14.11
C GLU A 1017 -34.01 24.19 -15.53
N ASN A 1018 -32.74 23.78 -15.66
CA ASN A 1018 -32.12 23.40 -16.93
C ASN A 1018 -31.51 22.01 -16.82
N LYS A 1019 -31.48 21.28 -17.94
CA LYS A 1019 -30.78 20.00 -18.03
C LYS A 1019 -29.28 20.21 -18.30
N PRO A 1020 -28.42 19.22 -18.00
CA PRO A 1020 -26.99 19.27 -18.33
C PRO A 1020 -26.69 19.61 -19.81
N GLU A 1021 -27.50 19.10 -20.75
CA GLU A 1021 -27.30 19.34 -22.19
C GLU A 1021 -27.56 20.81 -22.55
N ASP A 1022 -28.66 21.40 -22.06
CA ASP A 1022 -29.06 22.79 -22.32
C ASP A 1022 -28.01 23.82 -21.82
N LEU A 1023 -27.17 23.41 -20.87
CA LEU A 1023 -26.18 24.25 -20.20
C LEU A 1023 -24.85 24.26 -20.96
N GLN A 1024 -24.50 23.14 -21.61
CA GLN A 1024 -23.26 23.00 -22.35
C GLN A 1024 -23.25 23.87 -23.62
N GLU A 1025 -24.42 24.10 -24.24
CA GLU A 1025 -24.60 25.05 -25.35
C GLU A 1025 -24.47 26.50 -24.89
N LYS A 1026 -25.19 26.91 -23.83
CA LYS A 1026 -25.15 28.29 -23.30
C LYS A 1026 -23.74 28.73 -22.89
N LEU A 1027 -22.97 27.84 -22.26
CA LEU A 1027 -21.60 28.10 -21.81
C LEU A 1027 -20.61 28.40 -22.96
N GLN A 1028 -20.92 28.05 -24.22
CA GLN A 1028 -20.13 28.48 -25.38
C GLN A 1028 -20.33 29.97 -25.70
N SER A 1029 -21.42 30.57 -25.24
CA SER A 1029 -21.79 31.97 -25.48
C SER A 1029 -21.62 32.89 -24.25
N GLU A 1030 -21.65 32.33 -23.03
CA GLU A 1030 -21.58 33.07 -21.77
C GLU A 1030 -20.46 32.52 -20.85
N PRO A 1031 -19.55 33.36 -20.32
CA PRO A 1031 -18.43 32.89 -19.49
C PRO A 1031 -18.85 32.38 -18.11
N VAL A 1032 -20.06 32.74 -17.67
CA VAL A 1032 -20.69 32.26 -16.42
C VAL A 1032 -22.19 32.10 -16.69
N VAL A 1033 -22.70 30.87 -16.58
CA VAL A 1033 -24.15 30.57 -16.66
C VAL A 1033 -24.64 30.27 -15.25
N THR A 1034 -25.56 31.10 -14.75
CA THR A 1034 -26.24 30.85 -13.48
C THR A 1034 -27.48 29.99 -13.72
N VAL A 1035 -27.46 28.76 -13.21
CA VAL A 1035 -28.61 27.85 -13.20
C VAL A 1035 -29.43 28.12 -11.95
N LYS A 1036 -30.74 28.29 -12.11
CA LYS A 1036 -31.69 28.33 -11.00
C LYS A 1036 -32.25 26.95 -10.70
N GLY A 1037 -32.64 26.74 -9.46
CA GLY A 1037 -33.36 25.56 -9.01
C GLY A 1037 -34.27 25.86 -7.83
N ILE A 1038 -35.17 24.95 -7.51
CA ILE A 1038 -36.13 25.09 -6.41
C ILE A 1038 -35.83 24.03 -5.36
N VAL A 1039 -35.78 24.46 -4.10
CA VAL A 1039 -35.55 23.64 -2.90
C VAL A 1039 -36.78 23.74 -2.01
N ASP A 1040 -37.35 22.61 -1.59
CA ASP A 1040 -38.48 22.58 -0.66
C ASP A 1040 -38.02 22.27 0.78
N VAL A 1041 -37.78 23.31 1.59
CA VAL A 1041 -37.38 23.14 2.98
C VAL A 1041 -38.63 22.96 3.86
N LEU A 1042 -39.11 21.72 3.91
CA LEU A 1042 -40.22 21.29 4.77
C LEU A 1042 -41.52 22.11 4.53
N GLY A 1043 -41.87 22.37 3.27
CA GLY A 1043 -43.01 23.17 2.85
C GLY A 1043 -42.74 24.67 2.73
N ASP A 1044 -41.46 25.07 2.67
CA ASP A 1044 -41.04 26.45 2.37
C ASP A 1044 -40.08 26.43 1.18
N LYS A 1045 -40.57 26.87 0.02
CA LYS A 1045 -39.82 26.80 -1.25
C LYS A 1045 -38.88 28.00 -1.38
N LYS A 1046 -37.60 27.71 -1.60
CA LYS A 1046 -36.56 28.71 -1.86
C LYS A 1046 -35.91 28.49 -3.21
N GLU A 1047 -35.43 29.58 -3.81
CA GLU A 1047 -34.57 29.54 -4.97
C GLU A 1047 -33.14 29.12 -4.56
N ALA A 1048 -32.55 28.21 -5.33
CA ALA A 1048 -31.14 27.86 -5.32
C ALA A 1048 -30.48 28.35 -6.61
N CYS A 1049 -29.20 28.71 -6.52
CA CYS A 1049 -28.41 29.11 -7.67
C CYS A 1049 -27.11 28.30 -7.75
N ALA A 1050 -26.80 27.75 -8.92
CA ALA A 1050 -25.51 27.17 -9.25
C ALA A 1050 -24.85 28.00 -10.36
N ASN A 1051 -23.76 28.68 -10.02
CA ASN A 1051 -22.97 29.47 -10.97
C ASN A 1051 -21.97 28.54 -11.66
N ILE A 1052 -22.27 28.09 -12.89
CA ILE A 1052 -21.33 27.32 -13.70
C ILE A 1052 -20.45 28.30 -14.46
N ARG A 1053 -19.14 28.04 -14.51
CA ARG A 1053 -18.17 28.77 -15.34
C ARG A 1053 -17.53 27.81 -16.32
N LEU A 1054 -17.39 28.22 -17.58
CA LEU A 1054 -16.60 27.45 -18.55
C LEU A 1054 -15.13 27.87 -18.43
N ALA A 1055 -14.25 26.89 -18.18
CA ALA A 1055 -12.82 27.10 -18.29
C ALA A 1055 -12.34 26.71 -19.68
N GLN A 1056 -12.17 27.71 -20.57
CA GLN A 1056 -11.54 27.51 -21.88
C GLN A 1056 -10.15 26.88 -21.72
N GLN A 1057 -9.85 25.90 -22.56
CA GLN A 1057 -8.54 25.26 -22.57
C GLN A 1057 -7.58 26.00 -23.51
N GLU A 1058 -7.06 27.17 -23.07
CA GLU A 1058 -5.89 27.78 -23.73
C GLU A 1058 -4.67 26.86 -23.61
N LEU A 1059 -4.43 26.02 -24.64
CA LEU A 1059 -3.17 25.32 -24.86
C LEU A 1059 -2.09 26.30 -25.36
N LYS A 1060 -1.72 27.27 -24.51
CA LYS A 1060 -0.50 28.05 -24.70
C LYS A 1060 0.70 27.22 -24.27
N TYR A 1061 1.36 26.62 -25.26
CA TYR A 1061 2.70 26.07 -25.10
C TYR A 1061 3.69 27.22 -24.82
N SER A 1062 3.88 27.52 -23.55
CA SER A 1062 4.99 28.33 -23.03
C SER A 1062 5.54 27.64 -21.79
N SER A 1063 6.84 27.37 -21.77
CA SER A 1063 7.51 26.63 -20.71
C SER A 1063 7.51 27.40 -19.37
N ILE A 1064 6.51 27.14 -18.52
CA ILE A 1064 6.52 27.37 -17.06
C ILE A 1064 5.41 26.51 -16.43
N ASP A 1065 5.73 25.94 -15.27
CA ASP A 1065 4.92 24.99 -14.50
C ASP A 1065 3.79 25.67 -13.69
N VAL A 1066 2.53 25.24 -13.92
CA VAL A 1066 1.38 25.42 -13.01
C VAL A 1066 0.40 24.25 -13.17
N SER A 1067 -0.07 23.67 -12.07
CA SER A 1067 -0.83 22.42 -12.06
C SER A 1067 -2.35 22.54 -12.27
N LYS A 1068 -2.92 21.70 -13.14
CA LYS A 1068 -4.38 21.43 -13.23
C LYS A 1068 -4.83 20.37 -12.20
N SER A 1069 -4.56 20.59 -10.91
CA SER A 1069 -5.02 19.68 -9.84
C SER A 1069 -5.48 20.43 -8.58
N ALA A 1070 -6.48 21.31 -8.74
CA ALA A 1070 -7.07 22.08 -7.66
C ALA A 1070 -8.58 22.32 -7.87
N GLN A 1071 -9.41 21.30 -7.60
CA GLN A 1071 -10.84 21.50 -7.32
C GLN A 1071 -11.23 20.82 -6.01
N LYS A 1072 -11.29 21.60 -4.92
CA LYS A 1072 -12.41 21.48 -3.99
C LYS A 1072 -12.88 22.85 -3.50
N THR A 1073 -14.19 23.03 -3.56
CA THR A 1073 -14.94 24.15 -2.99
C THR A 1073 -14.93 24.07 -1.44
N VAL A 1074 -15.26 25.09 -0.65
CA VAL A 1074 -16.04 26.33 -0.91
C VAL A 1074 -15.57 27.49 -0.02
N ASP A 1075 -15.99 28.71 -0.40
CA ASP A 1075 -16.36 29.86 0.47
C ASP A 1075 -15.33 30.76 1.17
N THR A 1076 -15.79 32.00 1.39
CA THR A 1076 -14.98 33.14 1.83
C THR A 1076 -15.27 33.61 3.26
N THR A 1077 -14.97 32.78 4.28
CA THR A 1077 -14.84 33.23 5.68
C THR A 1077 -13.76 32.46 6.45
N SER A 1078 -12.77 33.20 6.98
CA SER A 1078 -11.72 32.81 7.96
C SER A 1078 -10.80 31.60 7.68
N VAL A 1079 -9.48 31.85 7.53
CA VAL A 1079 -8.36 30.89 7.65
C VAL A 1079 -7.10 31.63 8.15
N THR A 1080 -6.33 31.05 9.09
CA THR A 1080 -5.09 31.56 9.76
C THR A 1080 -4.47 30.42 10.62
N TYR A 1081 -3.18 30.28 10.97
CA TYR A 1081 -1.92 31.03 10.78
C TYR A 1081 -0.72 30.04 10.64
N THR A 1082 0.49 30.48 10.21
CA THR A 1082 1.80 30.01 10.75
C THR A 1082 2.86 31.12 10.62
N TYR A 1083 3.83 31.16 11.55
CA TYR A 1083 4.79 32.26 11.86
C TYR A 1083 5.98 32.39 10.86
N ALA A 1084 6.79 33.45 10.75
CA ALA A 1084 6.81 34.90 11.12
C ALA A 1084 8.10 35.53 10.47
N THR A 1085 8.69 36.73 10.70
CA THR A 1085 8.62 37.79 11.75
C THR A 1085 8.70 39.25 11.23
N ALA A 1086 9.87 39.90 11.24
CA ALA A 1086 10.03 41.33 11.63
C ALA A 1086 10.24 42.36 10.49
N GLU A 1087 9.90 43.62 10.76
CA GLU A 1087 10.00 44.85 9.93
C GLU A 1087 9.08 44.98 8.69
N ASN A 1088 8.02 45.79 8.79
CA ASN A 1088 6.86 45.76 7.90
C ASN A 1088 6.80 46.85 6.81
N ILE A 1089 7.00 46.45 5.56
CA ILE A 1089 6.40 47.11 4.38
C ILE A 1089 4.97 46.56 4.22
N ALA A 1090 4.00 47.41 3.89
CA ALA A 1090 2.62 47.00 3.64
C ALA A 1090 2.17 47.34 2.21
N ARG A 1091 1.62 46.35 1.51
CA ARG A 1091 0.90 46.50 0.25
C ARG A 1091 -0.59 46.23 0.43
N LEU A 1092 -1.42 47.11 -0.14
CA LEU A 1092 -2.85 46.86 -0.39
C LEU A 1092 -3.15 46.87 -1.89
N ILE A 1093 -4.08 46.02 -2.31
CA ILE A 1093 -4.73 46.08 -3.61
C ILE A 1093 -6.22 46.34 -3.36
N LEU A 1094 -6.78 47.38 -3.97
CA LEU A 1094 -8.15 47.86 -3.72
C LEU A 1094 -8.88 48.14 -5.05
N PRO A 1095 -10.23 48.14 -5.05
CA PRO A 1095 -11.02 48.31 -6.29
C PRO A 1095 -11.27 49.77 -6.69
N THR A 1096 -10.91 50.76 -5.87
CA THR A 1096 -11.26 52.19 -6.06
C THR A 1096 -10.07 53.05 -6.46
N SER A 1097 -10.30 54.07 -7.29
CA SER A 1097 -9.26 54.97 -7.84
C SER A 1097 -9.14 56.33 -7.14
N GLN A 1098 -9.56 56.43 -5.88
CA GLN A 1098 -9.48 57.66 -5.08
C GLN A 1098 -8.19 57.70 -4.23
N THR A 1099 -7.74 58.90 -3.87
CA THR A 1099 -6.65 59.10 -2.90
C THR A 1099 -7.04 58.47 -1.56
N ALA A 1100 -6.10 57.75 -0.95
CA ALA A 1100 -6.29 57.11 0.35
C ALA A 1100 -5.30 57.67 1.38
N SER A 1101 -5.83 58.16 2.51
CA SER A 1101 -5.08 58.59 3.68
C SER A 1101 -5.03 57.46 4.71
N ILE A 1102 -3.81 57.04 5.05
CA ILE A 1102 -3.51 55.84 5.82
C ILE A 1102 -3.00 56.25 7.20
N TYR A 1103 -3.77 55.91 8.22
CA TYR A 1103 -3.50 56.20 9.61
C TYR A 1103 -3.03 54.93 10.34
N ALA A 1104 -2.08 55.06 11.24
CA ALA A 1104 -1.64 54.01 12.16
C ALA A 1104 -1.80 54.52 13.60
N ASP A 1105 -2.47 53.75 14.46
CA ASP A 1105 -2.84 54.12 15.84
C ASP A 1105 -3.42 55.56 15.97
N GLY A 1106 -4.18 55.98 14.95
CA GLY A 1106 -4.83 57.30 14.86
C GLY A 1106 -3.99 58.42 14.24
N GLN A 1107 -2.69 58.24 14.00
CA GLN A 1107 -1.83 59.25 13.34
C GLN A 1107 -1.69 59.00 11.84
N LEU A 1108 -1.71 60.05 11.01
CA LEU A 1108 -1.55 59.94 9.55
C LEU A 1108 -0.10 59.56 9.20
N VAL A 1109 0.08 58.38 8.60
CA VAL A 1109 1.41 57.87 8.19
C VAL A 1109 1.68 58.14 6.70
N SER A 1110 0.66 58.06 5.85
CA SER A 1110 0.84 58.34 4.41
C SER A 1110 -0.48 58.66 3.71
N THR A 1111 -0.48 59.66 2.85
CA THR A 1111 -1.54 59.86 1.85
C THR A 1111 -1.01 59.41 0.49
N LYS A 1112 -1.71 58.47 -0.15
CA LYS A 1112 -1.24 57.76 -1.35
C LYS A 1112 -2.30 57.80 -2.45
N VAL A 1113 -1.87 58.18 -3.65
CA VAL A 1113 -2.59 57.93 -4.90
C VAL A 1113 -2.25 56.50 -5.35
N PRO A 1114 -3.23 55.68 -5.80
CA PRO A 1114 -2.96 54.31 -6.24
C PRO A 1114 -2.08 54.25 -7.47
N LYS A 1115 -1.24 53.20 -7.55
CA LYS A 1115 -0.55 52.81 -8.78
C LYS A 1115 -1.35 51.69 -9.46
N LYS A 1116 -1.74 51.86 -10.73
CA LYS A 1116 -2.47 50.83 -11.47
C LYS A 1116 -1.54 49.70 -11.90
N THR A 1117 -1.91 48.46 -11.61
CA THR A 1117 -1.18 47.23 -11.96
C THR A 1117 -2.11 46.24 -12.68
N SER A 1118 -1.57 45.08 -13.09
CA SER A 1118 -2.35 43.99 -13.68
C SER A 1118 -3.30 43.29 -12.69
N GLN A 1119 -3.16 43.53 -11.38
CA GLN A 1119 -4.01 42.93 -10.33
C GLN A 1119 -5.00 43.92 -9.70
N GLY A 1120 -4.90 45.23 -10.01
CA GLY A 1120 -5.82 46.24 -9.49
C GLY A 1120 -5.18 47.61 -9.31
N LEU A 1121 -5.59 48.32 -8.26
CA LEU A 1121 -5.02 49.61 -7.84
C LEU A 1121 -4.27 49.40 -6.52
N GLU A 1122 -2.93 49.54 -6.59
CA GLU A 1122 -1.99 49.18 -5.53
C GLU A 1122 -1.56 50.39 -4.71
N TYR A 1123 -1.54 50.24 -3.39
CA TYR A 1123 -1.08 51.24 -2.43
C TYR A 1123 0.05 50.64 -1.58
N CYS A 1124 1.26 51.20 -1.70
CA CYS A 1124 2.44 50.77 -0.94
C CYS A 1124 2.86 51.86 0.06
N PHE A 1125 2.94 51.50 1.35
CA PHE A 1125 3.36 52.39 2.43
C PHE A 1125 4.25 51.66 3.45
N THR A 1126 5.01 52.46 4.19
CA THR A 1126 5.88 52.00 5.28
C THR A 1126 5.21 52.36 6.60
N ALA A 1127 5.15 51.43 7.54
CA ALA A 1127 4.52 51.64 8.85
C ALA A 1127 5.56 51.60 9.98
N PRO A 1128 5.36 52.34 11.08
CA PRO A 1128 6.14 52.15 12.31
C PRO A 1128 6.00 50.69 12.79
N VAL A 1129 7.11 50.06 13.18
CA VAL A 1129 7.13 48.63 13.56
C VAL A 1129 6.29 48.35 14.82
N SER A 1130 6.05 49.36 15.65
CA SER A 1130 5.23 49.30 16.86
C SER A 1130 3.72 49.47 16.65
N ALA A 1131 3.26 49.78 15.43
CA ALA A 1131 1.87 50.16 15.20
C ALA A 1131 0.91 48.96 15.26
N VAL A 1132 -0.19 49.09 16.00
CA VAL A 1132 -1.09 47.96 16.33
C VAL A 1132 -2.40 47.98 15.53
N GLN A 1133 -2.89 49.16 15.15
CA GLN A 1133 -4.11 49.35 14.37
C GLN A 1133 -3.86 50.25 13.15
N PHE A 1134 -4.56 49.96 12.05
CA PHE A 1134 -4.51 50.76 10.82
C PHE A 1134 -5.91 51.13 10.36
N LYS A 1135 -6.12 52.40 10.01
CA LYS A 1135 -7.34 52.91 9.38
C LYS A 1135 -7.01 53.58 8.05
N ILE A 1136 -7.78 53.27 7.01
CA ILE A 1136 -7.66 53.92 5.71
C ILE A 1136 -8.93 54.73 5.46
N VAL A 1137 -8.77 55.98 5.06
CA VAL A 1137 -9.84 56.93 4.75
C VAL A 1137 -9.70 57.39 3.31
N TYR A 1138 -10.76 57.27 2.53
CA TYR A 1138 -10.82 57.77 1.15
C TYR A 1138 -11.38 59.19 1.13
N GLU A 1139 -10.81 60.06 0.31
CA GLU A 1139 -11.31 61.43 0.18
C GLU A 1139 -12.71 61.44 -0.45
N GLY A 1140 -13.72 61.78 0.35
CA GLY A 1140 -15.12 61.94 -0.09
C GLY A 1140 -16.08 60.79 0.21
N VAL A 1141 -15.67 59.73 0.94
CA VAL A 1141 -16.54 58.59 1.29
C VAL A 1141 -16.56 58.33 2.79
N SER A 1142 -17.71 58.51 3.43
CA SER A 1142 -17.90 58.30 4.88
C SER A 1142 -18.62 56.97 5.18
N SER A 1143 -17.90 55.85 5.06
CA SER A 1143 -18.35 54.54 5.56
C SER A 1143 -17.15 53.67 5.97
N ASP A 1144 -17.20 53.13 7.19
CA ASP A 1144 -16.09 52.36 7.75
C ASP A 1144 -16.03 50.93 7.20
N TYR A 1145 -14.90 50.58 6.59
CA TYR A 1145 -14.62 49.22 6.07
C TYR A 1145 -13.67 48.45 7.00
N GLU A 1146 -14.23 47.74 7.97
CA GLU A 1146 -13.47 46.80 8.82
C GLU A 1146 -13.08 45.50 8.08
N LYS A 1147 -12.06 45.56 7.22
CA LYS A 1147 -11.13 44.45 6.91
C LYS A 1147 -10.03 44.92 5.95
N ILE A 1148 -8.84 45.16 6.49
CA ILE A 1148 -7.61 45.42 5.73
C ILE A 1148 -6.63 44.28 6.00
N LYS A 1149 -6.09 43.66 4.93
CA LYS A 1149 -4.95 42.73 5.02
C LYS A 1149 -3.68 43.43 4.55
N LEU A 1150 -2.59 43.22 5.27
CA LEU A 1150 -1.27 43.75 4.97
C LEU A 1150 -0.35 42.58 4.59
N PHE A 1151 0.37 42.70 3.48
CA PHE A 1151 1.36 41.71 3.03
C PHE A 1151 2.70 42.37 2.73
N ARG A 1152 3.79 41.59 2.84
CA ARG A 1152 5.18 42.03 2.65
C ARG A 1152 5.93 41.12 1.65
N GLY A 1153 6.74 41.72 0.78
CA GLY A 1153 7.74 41.03 -0.04
C GLY A 1153 9.16 41.11 0.58
N ASP A 1154 10.25 40.80 -0.14
CA ASP A 1154 10.41 40.55 -1.58
C ASP A 1154 11.43 39.39 -1.89
N TRP A 1155 12.30 39.53 -2.91
CA TRP A 1155 12.83 38.43 -3.73
C TRP A 1155 14.34 38.09 -3.57
N LEU A 1156 14.64 36.78 -3.69
CA LEU A 1156 15.84 36.08 -4.21
C LEU A 1156 17.27 36.28 -3.63
N VAL A 1157 17.88 35.11 -3.31
CA VAL A 1157 19.26 34.66 -3.67
C VAL A 1157 20.46 34.85 -2.69
N THR A 1158 20.53 33.88 -1.77
CA THR A 1158 21.74 33.11 -1.36
C THR A 1158 22.92 33.73 -0.59
N LYS A 1159 23.52 32.86 0.26
CA LYS A 1159 24.75 33.02 1.09
C LYS A 1159 24.54 33.93 2.32
N ALA A 1160 25.06 33.61 3.51
CA ALA A 1160 26.12 32.64 3.86
C ALA A 1160 25.73 31.64 4.99
N LYS A 1161 26.69 30.78 5.36
CA LYS A 1161 26.56 29.67 6.34
C LYS A 1161 26.62 30.14 7.81
N LYS A 1162 26.10 29.28 8.70
CA LYS A 1162 26.41 29.10 10.14
C LYS A 1162 26.55 30.35 11.02
N ALA A 1163 25.70 30.45 12.03
CA ALA A 1163 26.02 31.17 13.26
C ALA A 1163 26.91 30.30 14.18
N TRP A 1164 28.13 30.77 14.43
CA TRP A 1164 28.82 30.68 15.72
C TRP A 1164 29.37 32.08 15.98
N LEU A 1165 29.14 32.65 17.17
CA LEU A 1165 29.72 33.94 17.53
C LEU A 1165 31.19 33.78 17.86
N ASP A 1166 32.02 34.76 17.49
CA ASP A 1166 33.36 34.90 18.07
C ASP A 1166 33.85 36.36 18.20
N ARG A 1167 33.36 37.33 17.40
CA ARG A 1167 33.77 38.75 17.52
C ARG A 1167 32.66 39.77 17.39
N ILE A 1168 32.88 40.89 18.08
CA ILE A 1168 32.05 42.10 18.15
C ILE A 1168 32.83 43.23 17.47
N SER A 1169 32.16 44.08 16.69
CA SER A 1169 32.76 45.27 16.10
C SER A 1169 32.53 46.50 16.98
N VAL A 1170 33.58 47.28 17.22
CA VAL A 1170 33.55 48.60 17.87
C VAL A 1170 34.52 49.50 17.11
N GLU A 1171 34.11 50.73 16.80
CA GLU A 1171 34.92 51.75 16.10
C GLU A 1171 35.52 51.33 14.74
N GLY A 1172 34.86 50.39 14.04
CA GLY A 1172 35.00 50.21 12.59
C GLY A 1172 36.25 49.45 12.10
N VAL A 1173 36.95 48.73 12.98
CA VAL A 1173 38.10 47.88 12.62
C VAL A 1173 37.91 46.45 13.12
N ASP A 1174 37.57 45.53 12.21
CA ASP A 1174 37.42 44.12 12.53
C ASP A 1174 38.80 43.42 12.61
N TYR A 1175 39.22 43.07 13.83
CA TYR A 1175 40.34 42.16 14.05
C TYR A 1175 39.87 40.70 13.95
N LEU A 1176 40.64 39.80 13.30
CA LEU A 1176 40.35 38.36 13.28
C LEU A 1176 41.64 37.52 13.32
N LEU A 1177 41.98 36.91 14.47
CA LEU A 1177 43.26 36.20 14.67
C LEU A 1177 43.22 35.06 15.71
N SER A 1178 43.18 33.81 15.23
CA SER A 1178 44.05 32.64 15.56
C SER A 1178 43.32 31.36 15.10
N GLN A 1179 43.93 30.37 14.45
CA GLN A 1179 45.33 30.06 14.06
C GLN A 1179 45.42 30.10 12.52
N LYS A 1180 46.43 30.59 11.76
CA LYS A 1180 47.92 30.73 11.80
C LYS A 1180 48.71 29.63 11.06
N GLY A 1181 49.39 30.02 9.96
CA GLY A 1181 50.23 29.21 9.02
C GLY A 1181 49.58 29.15 7.62
N ILE A 1182 50.08 29.72 6.50
CA ILE A 1182 51.43 29.73 5.85
C ILE A 1182 51.79 28.29 5.42
N THR A 1183 51.99 27.95 4.14
CA THR A 1183 52.62 28.62 2.95
C THR A 1183 51.71 28.67 1.70
N ASP A 1184 51.99 29.31 0.54
CA ASP A 1184 52.90 30.43 0.16
C ASP A 1184 52.38 31.15 -1.11
N ILE A 1185 53.01 32.27 -1.51
CA ILE A 1185 52.63 33.12 -2.66
C ILE A 1185 53.58 32.94 -3.86
N PRO A 1186 53.05 32.88 -5.10
CA PRO A 1186 53.71 33.43 -6.28
C PRO A 1186 53.00 34.70 -6.79
N THR A 1187 53.76 35.76 -7.08
CA THR A 1187 53.24 37.03 -7.60
C THR A 1187 53.08 37.01 -9.12
N HIS A 1188 52.03 37.65 -9.68
CA HIS A 1188 52.21 38.90 -10.42
C HIS A 1188 50.92 39.66 -10.81
N SER A 1189 50.89 40.93 -10.39
CA SER A 1189 50.27 42.12 -11.02
C SER A 1189 49.43 41.98 -12.30
N GLY A 1190 48.16 42.42 -12.24
CA GLY A 1190 47.33 42.69 -13.41
C GLY A 1190 45.90 43.15 -13.07
N SER A 1191 45.68 44.44 -12.81
CA SER A 1191 44.33 44.98 -12.52
C SER A 1191 43.53 45.22 -13.80
N LEU A 1192 42.34 44.62 -13.92
CA LEU A 1192 41.38 44.94 -14.98
C LEU A 1192 40.22 45.76 -14.42
N ASP A 1193 39.94 46.89 -15.06
CA ASP A 1193 38.85 47.81 -14.71
C ASP A 1193 37.50 47.28 -15.20
N VAL A 1194 36.51 47.25 -14.31
CA VAL A 1194 35.15 46.74 -14.56
C VAL A 1194 34.24 47.73 -15.31
N SER A 1195 34.70 48.97 -15.53
CA SER A 1195 33.91 50.08 -16.10
C SER A 1195 33.38 49.91 -17.54
N LYS A 1196 33.65 48.78 -18.21
CA LYS A 1196 33.40 48.58 -19.66
C LYS A 1196 32.56 47.37 -20.07
N ILE A 1197 32.04 46.57 -19.13
CA ILE A 1197 31.14 45.47 -19.48
C ILE A 1197 29.69 45.92 -19.31
N SER A 1198 28.93 45.92 -20.42
CA SER A 1198 27.49 46.11 -20.42
C SER A 1198 26.82 45.01 -21.25
N VAL A 1199 25.69 44.47 -20.77
CA VAL A 1199 24.94 43.41 -21.44
C VAL A 1199 23.47 43.81 -21.45
N HIS A 1200 22.87 43.89 -22.64
CA HIS A 1200 21.46 44.20 -22.82
C HIS A 1200 20.58 42.95 -22.66
N LYS A 1201 19.34 43.14 -22.19
CA LYS A 1201 18.32 42.07 -22.19
C LYS A 1201 17.71 41.90 -23.58
N ASN A 1202 17.67 40.67 -24.08
CA ASN A 1202 16.64 40.21 -25.03
C ASN A 1202 16.44 38.68 -24.85
N PRO A 1203 15.23 38.11 -25.03
CA PRO A 1203 14.92 36.78 -24.48
C PRO A 1203 14.87 35.65 -25.53
N TYR A 1204 16.03 35.16 -25.98
CA TYR A 1204 16.14 33.85 -26.64
C TYR A 1204 17.38 33.11 -26.15
N HIS A 1205 17.27 31.82 -25.86
CA HIS A 1205 18.34 31.02 -25.30
C HIS A 1205 19.44 30.72 -26.32
N CYS A 1206 20.70 30.82 -25.88
CA CYS A 1206 21.83 30.23 -26.57
C CYS A 1206 22.71 29.57 -25.49
N ALA A 1207 22.76 28.25 -25.47
CA ALA A 1207 23.65 27.50 -24.58
C ALA A 1207 25.00 27.31 -25.28
N ILE A 1208 26.08 27.78 -24.64
CA ILE A 1208 27.45 27.46 -25.07
C ILE A 1208 28.06 26.58 -24.00
N THR A 1209 28.07 25.27 -24.24
CA THR A 1209 28.89 24.33 -23.46
C THR A 1209 30.18 24.10 -24.21
N ILE A 1210 31.26 24.71 -23.72
CA ILE A 1210 32.62 24.23 -24.01
C ILE A 1210 32.91 23.14 -22.99
N LEU A 1211 32.77 21.88 -23.40
CA LEU A 1211 33.32 20.75 -22.66
C LEU A 1211 34.86 20.78 -22.70
N PRO A 1212 35.56 20.05 -21.81
CA PRO A 1212 37.02 20.04 -21.76
C PRO A 1212 37.62 19.57 -23.11
N GLU A 1213 38.90 19.73 -23.38
CA GLU A 1213 39.98 19.67 -22.38
C GLU A 1213 41.16 20.61 -22.70
N TYR A 1214 42.06 20.89 -21.76
CA TYR A 1214 43.38 20.24 -21.71
C TYR A 1214 43.90 19.87 -23.12
N GLN A 1215 43.37 18.83 -23.76
CA GLN A 1215 43.34 18.70 -25.22
C GLN A 1215 41.95 18.25 -25.76
N ASN A 1216 41.51 18.87 -26.87
CA ASN A 1216 40.61 18.35 -27.94
C ASN A 1216 39.12 18.77 -28.02
N GLU A 1217 38.78 19.39 -29.16
CA GLU A 1217 37.47 19.55 -29.82
C GLU A 1217 36.27 20.18 -29.07
N VAL A 1218 36.21 21.52 -29.09
CA VAL A 1218 34.99 22.29 -28.84
C VAL A 1218 33.98 22.11 -29.99
N LYS A 1219 32.78 21.60 -29.71
CA LYS A 1219 31.65 21.51 -30.66
C LYS A 1219 30.44 22.27 -30.12
N ILE A 1220 29.96 23.26 -30.89
CA ILE A 1220 28.74 24.02 -30.57
C ILE A 1220 27.58 23.40 -31.35
N LEU A 1221 26.59 22.86 -30.64
CA LEU A 1221 25.30 22.46 -31.22
C LEU A 1221 24.29 23.59 -31.00
N VAL A 1222 23.83 24.20 -32.09
CA VAL A 1222 22.68 25.11 -32.09
C VAL A 1222 21.48 24.33 -32.62
N ALA A 1223 20.48 24.11 -31.76
CA ALA A 1223 19.20 23.54 -32.16
C ALA A 1223 18.17 24.66 -32.33
N SER A 1224 17.69 24.84 -33.57
CA SER A 1224 16.44 25.54 -33.89
C SER A 1224 15.63 24.67 -34.86
N GLU A 1225 14.31 24.81 -34.85
CA GLU A 1225 13.36 23.77 -35.32
C GLU A 1225 13.30 23.49 -36.83
N ASP A 1226 14.22 24.00 -37.66
CA ASP A 1226 14.18 23.77 -39.11
C ASP A 1226 15.56 23.42 -39.71
N MET A 1227 15.58 22.44 -40.61
CA MET A 1227 16.81 21.70 -40.98
C MET A 1227 17.62 22.33 -42.12
N LYS A 1228 18.97 22.32 -42.01
CA LYS A 1228 19.98 21.79 -42.98
C LYS A 1228 21.34 22.53 -42.96
N GLN A 1229 22.37 21.92 -42.35
CA GLN A 1229 23.78 21.78 -42.83
C GLN A 1229 24.76 21.57 -41.67
N GLU A 1230 25.62 20.55 -41.77
CA GLU A 1230 26.79 20.38 -40.90
C GLU A 1230 28.03 21.06 -41.50
N ARG A 1231 28.91 21.64 -40.66
CA ARG A 1231 30.29 22.02 -41.04
C ARG A 1231 31.26 21.87 -39.87
N ILE A 1232 32.50 21.46 -40.18
CA ILE A 1232 33.59 21.23 -39.22
C ILE A 1232 34.77 22.13 -39.59
N TYR A 1233 35.44 22.71 -38.58
CA TYR A 1233 36.67 23.49 -38.74
C TYR A 1233 37.70 23.14 -37.64
N ARG A 1234 39.00 23.19 -37.95
CA ARG A 1234 40.14 22.89 -37.06
C ARG A 1234 41.22 23.97 -37.22
N LEU A 1235 42.02 24.21 -36.16
CA LEU A 1235 43.40 24.74 -36.26
C LEU A 1235 44.19 24.52 -34.95
N LYS A 1236 45.49 24.87 -34.93
CA LYS A 1236 46.53 24.22 -34.10
C LYS A 1236 47.63 25.20 -33.65
N ALA A 1237 48.22 24.99 -32.45
CA ALA A 1237 49.50 25.54 -32.02
C ALA A 1237 50.24 24.56 -31.07
N CYS A 1238 51.56 24.69 -30.93
CA CYS A 1238 52.44 23.86 -30.07
C CYS A 1238 53.24 24.75 -29.11
N PHE A 1239 53.86 24.16 -28.08
CA PHE A 1239 55.28 24.36 -27.71
C PHE A 1239 55.71 23.40 -26.58
N GLU A 1240 57.02 23.20 -26.48
CA GLU A 1240 57.73 22.20 -25.65
C GLU A 1240 58.52 22.90 -24.51
N GLU A 1241 59.12 22.30 -23.47
CA GLU A 1241 59.52 20.92 -23.09
C GLU A 1241 59.51 20.84 -21.51
N SER A 1242 60.03 19.91 -20.68
CA SER A 1242 60.94 18.74 -20.82
C SER A 1242 60.69 17.61 -19.79
N SER A 1243 61.31 17.64 -18.60
CA SER A 1243 61.47 16.55 -17.62
C SER A 1243 61.22 17.02 -16.16
N THR A 1244 61.00 16.19 -15.12
CA THR A 1244 61.62 14.88 -14.78
C THR A 1244 60.76 14.06 -13.78
N THR A 1245 61.06 12.77 -13.61
CA THR A 1245 60.54 11.80 -12.60
C THR A 1245 60.59 12.29 -11.14
N VAL A 1246 59.88 11.70 -10.16
CA VAL A 1246 59.22 10.37 -10.06
C VAL A 1246 57.73 10.49 -9.78
#